data_AF-A0A2N5WZT1-F1
#
_entry.id   AF-A0A2N5WZT1-F1
#
_cell.length_a   1.000
_cell.length_b   1.000
_cell.length_c   1.000
_cell.angle_alpha   90.00
_cell.angle_beta   90.00
_cell.angle_gamma   90.00
#
_symmetry.space_group_name_H-M   'P 1'
#
loop_
_entity.id
_entity.type
_entity.pdbx_description
1 polymer ?
#
loop_
_entity_poly.entity_id
_entity_poly.type
_entity_poly.pdbx_seq_one_letter_code
_entity_poly.pdbx_strand_id
1 'polypeptide(L)'
;MQLGAIVVGVGNYSYDDVEVGYPLEQLEFAVTDAQAIVEYLEICWGEKERVIEKVYDLEATQTEIDMAFNRLCSEGPFETFFVYFSGHGISQPDKTGFLLQPEEHSRNLLSILEADRLNSILGRCPAKQTIFVLDCCYAGAITEKLPYFIKLNEGDTARLFIASSKANQVAWEDHQIGHGIFTAHLLDLLNTGDTEAFGTRRSFLDVDGELFPILCEQVPLYALRTKAVMQEPLKGGSSANPILLPTVNATRTLESSTTLSTALHRFRQLLISMALFVAFLLVAANTLIFHIEPNESGTLAVKRGPRWLEPVFRNLPFTRAESRLSISQLSPDPSQARAVQGGYAAGVWLHRSTHGYRAWADVALDSLEADSAFQYRTLLGVRPRDDENWISGEKVASAELMLRIWSLIGSDTKPLPILLSRIPGSDRYQDINEPFQSSKFDFGVLDLNVDQMLRYASALEFSTVIDHEMTWPHFLGFAKASREWLYHTSEATRGRGAHDRVKLALSDVLVRIISERRSRELSSLSSDMLDQLLTLHERNYSDALGFAFARSQEPKLVDIARKEGLAGFQGNPSEPDQERALLKLVYSLDGSVGSKRLVDQAVAAFEAADLLPNSYHIRLLIEAGASGSMSEKQLSMLLDDADAAMAKKVRDFDDVELARVLAFSIGQFAREDRDRAFRFIEMIASEEPPMSSMVSQIYAALAEKKFDSPEMRAHIRRQVSVARTDYQNFASASENQPGMSIFVSSDPWISALASIALSRPLGLEDKELLLRHLDNPRLGNTIARALAAHSIPKDKYQSATKIREELNGLLRDHPGRDRVERLSAYAIAMLSHEKFQETMDALAVIRADEIEPQTRASIGQIIINAYLARSKPTSVGLPLAR
;
A
#
# COMPACT_ATOMS: atom_id res chain seq x y z
N MET A 1 -74.37 -45.47 4.38
CA MET A 1 -73.81 -45.08 3.07
C MET A 1 -72.51 -45.86 2.92
N GLN A 2 -72.38 -46.81 1.99
CA GLN A 2 -71.16 -47.61 1.90
C GLN A 2 -70.13 -46.90 1.00
N LEU A 3 -68.98 -46.51 1.57
CA LEU A 3 -67.86 -45.87 0.88
C LEU A 3 -66.85 -46.92 0.40
N GLY A 4 -66.44 -46.85 -0.86
CA GLY A 4 -65.23 -47.50 -1.35
C GLY A 4 -64.18 -46.44 -1.65
N ALA A 5 -62.93 -46.62 -1.22
CA ALA A 5 -61.87 -45.65 -1.49
C ALA A 5 -60.55 -46.29 -1.93
N ILE A 6 -59.88 -45.63 -2.89
CA ILE A 6 -58.51 -45.93 -3.30
C ILE A 6 -57.66 -44.69 -3.09
N VAL A 7 -56.63 -44.81 -2.26
CA VAL A 7 -55.78 -43.70 -1.88
C VAL A 7 -54.32 -44.05 -2.20
N VAL A 8 -53.74 -43.33 -3.15
CA VAL A 8 -52.39 -43.54 -3.66
C VAL A 8 -51.53 -42.32 -3.34
N GLY A 9 -50.38 -42.53 -2.72
CA GLY A 9 -49.39 -41.50 -2.44
C GLY A 9 -47.99 -41.97 -2.82
N VAL A 10 -47.30 -41.26 -3.69
CA VAL A 10 -45.94 -41.64 -4.14
C VAL A 10 -45.01 -40.47 -3.92
N GLY A 11 -44.21 -40.54 -2.86
CA GLY A 11 -43.22 -39.51 -2.52
C GLY A 11 -41.81 -39.91 -2.93
N ASN A 12 -41.46 -41.17 -2.66
CA ASN A 12 -40.13 -41.73 -2.88
C ASN A 12 -40.09 -42.67 -4.08
N TYR A 13 -39.57 -42.20 -5.22
CA TYR A 13 -39.41 -42.90 -6.48
C TYR A 13 -38.03 -43.59 -6.59
N SER A 14 -38.03 -44.90 -6.79
CA SER A 14 -36.79 -45.67 -6.99
C SER A 14 -36.51 -45.85 -8.48
N TYR A 15 -35.46 -45.21 -9.01
CA TYR A 15 -35.08 -45.33 -10.43
C TYR A 15 -33.56 -45.14 -10.65
N ASP A 16 -33.03 -45.75 -11.72
CA ASP A 16 -31.62 -45.61 -12.13
C ASP A 16 -31.42 -44.56 -13.23
N ASP A 17 -32.42 -44.35 -14.10
CA ASP A 17 -32.43 -43.36 -15.19
C ASP A 17 -33.89 -42.97 -15.54
N VAL A 18 -34.10 -41.74 -16.02
CA VAL A 18 -35.43 -41.14 -16.22
C VAL A 18 -35.71 -40.91 -17.72
N GLU A 19 -36.52 -41.76 -18.35
CA GLU A 19 -37.09 -41.51 -19.69
C GLU A 19 -38.19 -40.43 -19.71
N VAL A 20 -38.28 -39.59 -18.68
CA VAL A 20 -39.25 -38.49 -18.54
C VAL A 20 -38.67 -37.14 -19.03
N GLY A 21 -37.37 -37.10 -19.38
CA GLY A 21 -36.74 -35.97 -20.07
C GLY A 21 -36.32 -34.79 -19.19
N TYR A 22 -36.44 -34.92 -17.86
CA TYR A 22 -35.92 -33.99 -16.85
C TYR A 22 -35.64 -34.73 -15.53
N PRO A 23 -34.72 -34.23 -14.68
CA PRO A 23 -34.46 -34.82 -13.37
C PRO A 23 -35.72 -34.74 -12.50
N LEU A 24 -36.15 -35.89 -11.98
CA LEU A 24 -37.33 -36.02 -11.13
C LEU A 24 -36.92 -35.92 -9.66
N GLU A 25 -37.41 -34.92 -8.93
CA GLU A 25 -37.12 -34.79 -7.51
C GLU A 25 -38.05 -35.68 -6.66
N GLN A 26 -37.58 -36.14 -5.50
CA GLN A 26 -38.45 -36.83 -4.54
C GLN A 26 -39.46 -35.84 -3.94
N LEU A 27 -40.70 -36.26 -3.69
CA LEU A 27 -41.73 -35.42 -3.08
C LEU A 27 -41.80 -35.71 -1.58
N GLU A 28 -41.74 -34.65 -0.76
CA GLU A 28 -41.73 -34.80 0.69
C GLU A 28 -43.11 -35.09 1.28
N PHE A 29 -44.18 -34.60 0.63
CA PHE A 29 -45.51 -34.59 1.25
C PHE A 29 -46.56 -35.48 0.55
N ALA A 30 -46.28 -36.07 -0.61
CA ALA A 30 -47.26 -36.85 -1.36
C ALA A 30 -47.86 -38.04 -0.59
N VAL A 31 -47.05 -38.76 0.20
CA VAL A 31 -47.54 -39.84 1.08
C VAL A 31 -48.26 -39.29 2.29
N THR A 32 -47.75 -38.22 2.90
CA THR A 32 -48.37 -37.53 4.03
C THR A 32 -49.77 -37.04 3.68
N ASP A 33 -49.92 -36.47 2.49
CA ASP A 33 -51.18 -36.03 1.89
C ASP A 33 -52.17 -37.19 1.74
N ALA A 34 -51.71 -38.29 1.16
CA ALA A 34 -52.51 -39.50 1.00
C ALA A 34 -52.93 -40.12 2.35
N GLN A 35 -52.05 -40.12 3.35
CA GLN A 35 -52.35 -40.58 4.70
C GLN A 35 -53.38 -39.70 5.41
N ALA A 36 -53.27 -38.36 5.27
CA ALA A 36 -54.22 -37.42 5.85
C ALA A 36 -55.62 -37.53 5.21
N ILE A 37 -55.70 -37.84 3.91
CA ILE A 37 -56.97 -38.16 3.25
C ILE A 37 -57.57 -39.45 3.80
N VAL A 38 -56.77 -40.50 4.02
CA VAL A 38 -57.25 -41.72 4.68
C VAL A 38 -57.78 -41.44 6.07
N GLU A 39 -57.06 -40.65 6.88
CA GLU A 39 -57.50 -40.26 8.22
C GLU A 39 -58.86 -39.55 8.18
N TYR A 40 -59.03 -38.58 7.28
CA TYR A 40 -60.32 -37.92 7.05
C TYR A 40 -61.45 -38.92 6.73
N LEU A 41 -61.21 -39.87 5.82
CA LEU A 41 -62.20 -40.89 5.45
C LEU A 41 -62.52 -41.84 6.62
N GLU A 42 -61.51 -42.21 7.42
CA GLU A 42 -61.67 -43.10 8.58
C GLU A 42 -62.42 -42.44 9.74
N ILE A 43 -62.32 -41.12 9.88
CA ILE A 43 -63.09 -40.34 10.86
C ILE A 43 -64.55 -40.18 10.44
N CYS A 44 -64.79 -39.91 9.16
CA CYS A 44 -66.12 -39.55 8.65
C CYS A 44 -67.06 -40.73 8.40
N TRP A 45 -66.52 -41.92 8.08
CA TRP A 45 -67.32 -43.14 7.87
C TRP A 45 -66.98 -44.18 8.92
N GLY A 46 -67.94 -44.96 9.42
CA GLY A 46 -67.67 -46.06 10.35
C GLY A 46 -66.90 -47.22 9.70
N GLU A 47 -66.25 -48.07 10.50
CA GLU A 47 -65.41 -49.20 10.02
C GLU A 47 -66.17 -50.18 9.11
N LYS A 48 -67.47 -50.40 9.37
CA LYS A 48 -68.34 -51.28 8.55
C LYS A 48 -68.97 -50.57 7.35
N GLU A 49 -68.82 -49.26 7.26
CA GLU A 49 -69.42 -48.42 6.21
C GLU A 49 -68.38 -47.96 5.18
N ARG A 50 -67.13 -48.44 5.30
CA ARG A 50 -66.04 -48.07 4.41
C ARG A 50 -65.16 -49.27 4.06
N VAL A 51 -64.61 -49.27 2.85
CA VAL A 51 -63.52 -50.15 2.42
C VAL A 51 -62.47 -49.25 1.79
N ILE A 52 -61.23 -49.28 2.29
CA ILE A 52 -60.15 -48.37 1.86
C ILE A 52 -58.94 -49.20 1.47
N GLU A 53 -58.57 -49.13 0.19
CA GLU A 53 -57.30 -49.64 -0.33
C GLU A 53 -56.26 -48.51 -0.36
N LYS A 54 -55.09 -48.77 0.21
CA LYS A 54 -54.00 -47.78 0.38
C LYS A 54 -52.78 -48.30 -0.37
N VAL A 55 -52.15 -47.45 -1.17
CA VAL A 55 -50.92 -47.80 -1.91
C VAL A 55 -49.92 -46.67 -1.78
N TYR A 56 -48.75 -46.93 -1.19
CA TYR A 56 -47.76 -45.89 -0.88
C TYR A 56 -46.37 -46.20 -1.42
N ASP A 57 -45.63 -45.15 -1.79
CA ASP A 57 -44.21 -45.19 -2.17
C ASP A 57 -43.84 -46.39 -3.05
N LEU A 58 -42.97 -47.29 -2.55
CA LEU A 58 -42.40 -48.41 -3.29
C LEU A 58 -43.44 -49.45 -3.71
N GLU A 59 -44.61 -49.48 -3.05
CA GLU A 59 -45.70 -50.40 -3.38
C GLU A 59 -46.53 -49.89 -4.57
N ALA A 60 -46.39 -48.62 -4.97
CA ALA A 60 -47.17 -48.00 -6.03
C ALA A 60 -46.73 -48.42 -7.44
N THR A 61 -46.71 -49.72 -7.71
CA THR A 61 -46.54 -50.32 -9.03
C THR A 61 -47.86 -50.35 -9.78
N GLN A 62 -47.84 -50.52 -11.10
CA GLN A 62 -49.08 -50.64 -11.88
C GLN A 62 -49.83 -51.92 -11.51
N THR A 63 -49.09 -53.01 -11.26
CA THR A 63 -49.64 -54.29 -10.80
C THR A 63 -50.39 -54.15 -9.48
N GLU A 64 -49.79 -53.50 -8.47
CA GLU A 64 -50.44 -53.32 -7.17
C GLU A 64 -51.67 -52.41 -7.26
N ILE A 65 -51.61 -51.33 -8.03
CA ILE A 65 -52.78 -50.47 -8.25
C ILE A 65 -53.91 -51.26 -8.91
N ASP A 66 -53.63 -52.06 -9.95
CA ASP A 66 -54.64 -52.91 -10.57
C ASP A 66 -55.23 -53.92 -9.57
N MET A 67 -54.42 -54.50 -8.69
CA MET A 67 -54.88 -55.42 -7.65
C MET A 67 -55.72 -54.73 -6.59
N ALA A 68 -55.31 -53.55 -6.10
CA ALA A 68 -56.09 -52.72 -5.18
C ALA A 68 -57.46 -52.38 -5.76
N PHE A 69 -57.53 -51.94 -7.02
CA PHE A 69 -58.80 -51.73 -7.71
C PHE A 69 -59.63 -53.02 -7.75
N ASN A 70 -59.05 -54.17 -8.11
CA ASN A 70 -59.79 -55.43 -8.19
C ASN A 70 -60.33 -55.88 -6.81
N ARG A 71 -59.52 -55.77 -5.74
CA ARG A 71 -59.93 -56.09 -4.37
C ARG A 71 -61.12 -55.23 -3.96
N LEU A 72 -60.98 -53.91 -4.04
CA LEU A 72 -62.06 -52.98 -3.68
C LEU A 72 -63.32 -53.21 -4.52
N CYS A 73 -63.19 -53.27 -5.85
CA CYS A 73 -64.35 -53.38 -6.75
C CYS A 73 -65.14 -54.67 -6.55
N SER A 74 -64.51 -55.73 -6.03
CA SER A 74 -65.18 -57.00 -5.73
C SER A 74 -66.11 -56.94 -4.51
N GLU A 75 -65.93 -55.94 -3.65
CA GLU A 75 -66.75 -55.71 -2.44
C GLU A 75 -67.92 -54.74 -2.68
N GLY A 76 -68.02 -54.17 -3.88
CA GLY A 76 -69.11 -53.30 -4.29
C GLY A 76 -70.45 -54.04 -4.49
N PRO A 77 -71.55 -53.32 -4.79
CA PRO A 77 -71.58 -51.92 -5.21
C PRO A 77 -71.51 -50.91 -4.06
N PHE A 78 -70.79 -49.82 -4.28
CA PHE A 78 -70.65 -48.73 -3.31
C PHE A 78 -71.65 -47.60 -3.58
N GLU A 79 -71.94 -46.81 -2.55
CA GLU A 79 -72.71 -45.58 -2.72
C GLU A 79 -71.82 -44.45 -3.21
N THR A 80 -70.63 -44.34 -2.64
CA THR A 80 -69.60 -43.38 -3.05
C THR A 80 -68.29 -44.12 -3.28
N PHE A 81 -67.67 -43.90 -4.45
CA PHE A 81 -66.33 -44.33 -4.78
C PHE A 81 -65.40 -43.12 -4.78
N PHE A 82 -64.45 -43.08 -3.85
CA PHE A 82 -63.52 -41.98 -3.66
C PHE A 82 -62.11 -42.40 -4.08
N VAL A 83 -61.52 -41.71 -5.05
CA VAL A 83 -60.18 -42.00 -5.53
C VAL A 83 -59.31 -40.77 -5.30
N TYR A 84 -58.17 -40.94 -4.63
CA TYR A 84 -57.21 -39.86 -4.37
C TYR A 84 -55.81 -40.30 -4.78
N PHE A 85 -55.16 -39.51 -5.62
CA PHE A 85 -53.81 -39.76 -6.12
C PHE A 85 -52.95 -38.52 -5.82
N SER A 86 -51.81 -38.70 -5.14
CA SER A 86 -50.81 -37.66 -4.91
C SER A 86 -49.41 -38.13 -5.30
N GLY A 87 -48.72 -37.35 -6.15
CA GLY A 87 -47.41 -37.70 -6.68
C GLY A 87 -47.04 -36.92 -7.95
N HIS A 88 -46.11 -37.46 -8.74
CA HIS A 88 -45.74 -36.86 -10.02
C HIS A 88 -46.72 -37.19 -11.14
N GLY A 89 -46.99 -36.19 -11.98
CA GLY A 89 -47.75 -36.34 -13.22
C GLY A 89 -46.91 -35.90 -14.41
N ILE A 90 -47.13 -36.53 -15.56
CA ILE A 90 -46.43 -36.22 -16.81
C ILE A 90 -47.44 -35.87 -17.90
N SER A 91 -47.12 -34.86 -18.70
CA SER A 91 -47.87 -34.49 -19.89
C SER A 91 -46.92 -34.21 -21.07
N GLN A 92 -46.64 -35.25 -21.84
CA GLN A 92 -45.94 -35.20 -23.14
C GLN A 92 -46.93 -35.53 -24.28
N PRO A 93 -46.62 -35.17 -25.55
CA PRO A 93 -47.52 -35.39 -26.69
C PRO A 93 -48.00 -36.85 -26.86
N ASP A 94 -47.13 -37.81 -26.58
CA ASP A 94 -47.35 -39.25 -26.70
C ASP A 94 -47.57 -39.97 -25.36
N LYS A 95 -47.18 -39.36 -24.24
CA LYS A 95 -47.27 -39.96 -22.89
C LYS A 95 -47.92 -38.98 -21.90
N THR A 96 -49.13 -39.28 -21.43
CA THR A 96 -49.83 -38.49 -20.41
C THR A 96 -50.40 -39.41 -19.35
N GLY A 97 -50.01 -39.21 -18.09
CA GLY A 97 -50.42 -40.10 -17.00
C GLY A 97 -49.78 -39.75 -15.67
N PHE A 98 -50.06 -40.58 -14.67
CA PHE A 98 -49.53 -40.47 -13.31
C PHE A 98 -48.30 -41.39 -13.16
N LEU A 99 -47.22 -40.91 -12.54
CA LEU A 99 -45.99 -41.67 -12.39
C LEU A 99 -46.05 -42.64 -11.21
N LEU A 100 -45.60 -43.85 -11.48
CA LEU A 100 -45.61 -45.02 -10.60
C LEU A 100 -44.21 -45.60 -10.44
N GLN A 101 -44.06 -46.49 -9.48
CA GLN A 101 -42.84 -47.27 -9.28
C GLN A 101 -42.55 -48.21 -10.44
N PRO A 102 -41.28 -48.59 -10.63
CA PRO A 102 -40.90 -49.68 -11.52
C PRO A 102 -41.59 -51.00 -11.11
N GLU A 103 -41.99 -51.80 -12.09
CA GLU A 103 -42.37 -53.20 -11.83
C GLU A 103 -41.14 -54.00 -11.39
N GLU A 104 -41.31 -55.07 -10.60
CA GLU A 104 -40.21 -55.89 -10.04
C GLU A 104 -39.20 -56.41 -11.09
N HIS A 105 -39.62 -56.52 -12.35
CA HIS A 105 -38.81 -57.00 -13.48
C HIS A 105 -38.44 -55.91 -14.49
N SER A 106 -38.79 -54.64 -14.25
CA SER A 106 -38.35 -53.53 -15.10
C SER A 106 -36.95 -53.07 -14.68
N ARG A 107 -36.17 -52.49 -15.60
CA ARG A 107 -34.79 -52.04 -15.34
C ARG A 107 -34.76 -50.76 -14.48
N ASN A 108 -35.44 -50.75 -13.33
CA ASN A 108 -35.65 -49.56 -12.49
C ASN A 108 -36.17 -48.35 -13.29
N LEU A 109 -36.95 -48.61 -14.35
CA LEU A 109 -37.62 -47.58 -15.14
C LEU A 109 -38.99 -47.33 -14.52
N LEU A 110 -39.27 -46.06 -14.20
CA LEU A 110 -40.56 -45.64 -13.69
C LEU A 110 -41.69 -46.02 -14.65
N SER A 111 -42.81 -46.46 -14.09
CA SER A 111 -44.02 -46.78 -14.86
C SER A 111 -44.93 -45.54 -14.94
N ILE A 112 -45.75 -45.46 -15.99
CA ILE A 112 -46.76 -44.41 -16.14
C ILE A 112 -48.12 -45.08 -16.15
N LEU A 113 -48.98 -44.72 -15.20
CA LEU A 113 -50.41 -45.00 -15.29
C LEU A 113 -51.03 -44.05 -16.31
N GLU A 114 -51.00 -44.47 -17.56
CA GLU A 114 -51.53 -43.70 -18.68
C GLU A 114 -53.04 -43.44 -18.52
N ALA A 115 -53.50 -42.31 -19.04
CA ALA A 115 -54.90 -41.89 -18.93
C ALA A 115 -55.89 -42.97 -19.44
N ASP A 116 -55.56 -43.69 -20.52
CA ASP A 116 -56.42 -44.77 -21.05
C ASP A 116 -56.55 -45.94 -20.06
N ARG A 117 -55.46 -46.31 -19.39
CA ARG A 117 -55.49 -47.35 -18.35
C ARG A 117 -56.23 -46.87 -17.11
N LEU A 118 -55.95 -45.65 -16.65
CA LEU A 118 -56.65 -45.01 -15.54
C LEU A 118 -58.17 -44.95 -15.79
N ASN A 119 -58.58 -44.57 -17.00
CA ASN A 119 -59.98 -44.56 -17.43
C ASN A 119 -60.60 -45.96 -17.37
N SER A 120 -59.87 -46.99 -17.81
CA SER A 120 -60.32 -48.39 -17.75
C SER A 120 -60.53 -48.87 -16.31
N ILE A 121 -59.62 -48.58 -15.39
CA ILE A 121 -59.70 -49.07 -14.00
C ILE A 121 -60.77 -48.32 -13.19
N LEU A 122 -60.94 -47.00 -13.40
CA LEU A 122 -62.03 -46.22 -12.79
C LEU A 122 -63.41 -46.77 -13.19
N GLY A 123 -63.55 -47.26 -14.42
CA GLY A 123 -64.78 -47.88 -14.92
C GLY A 123 -65.13 -49.25 -14.32
N ARG A 124 -64.21 -49.91 -13.59
CA ARG A 124 -64.44 -51.26 -13.03
C ARG A 124 -65.24 -51.24 -11.73
N CYS A 125 -65.21 -50.14 -10.97
CA CYS A 125 -65.86 -50.06 -9.67
C CYS A 125 -67.34 -49.66 -9.83
N PRO A 126 -68.31 -50.53 -9.46
CA PRO A 126 -69.71 -50.14 -9.48
C PRO A 126 -70.03 -49.24 -8.29
N ALA A 127 -70.35 -47.97 -8.56
CA ALA A 127 -70.75 -47.01 -7.53
C ALA A 127 -71.78 -45.98 -8.04
N LYS A 128 -72.67 -45.51 -7.16
CA LYS A 128 -73.65 -44.46 -7.52
C LYS A 128 -73.00 -43.09 -7.69
N GLN A 129 -71.94 -42.80 -6.96
CA GLN A 129 -71.21 -41.54 -7.02
C GLN A 129 -69.70 -41.84 -7.11
N THR A 130 -68.99 -41.19 -8.03
CA THR A 130 -67.52 -41.28 -8.10
C THR A 130 -66.91 -39.89 -7.94
N ILE A 131 -65.91 -39.78 -7.06
CA ILE A 131 -65.10 -38.58 -6.85
C ILE A 131 -63.65 -38.97 -7.09
N PHE A 132 -62.98 -38.32 -8.04
CA PHE A 132 -61.56 -38.51 -8.31
C PHE A 132 -60.77 -37.23 -8.04
N VAL A 133 -59.91 -37.26 -7.05
CA VAL A 133 -59.01 -36.16 -6.70
C VAL A 133 -57.60 -36.53 -7.17
N LEU A 134 -57.04 -35.69 -8.04
CA LEU A 134 -55.71 -35.88 -8.61
C LEU A 134 -54.81 -34.71 -8.24
N ASP A 135 -53.90 -34.93 -7.30
CA ASP A 135 -52.86 -33.98 -6.89
C ASP A 135 -51.51 -34.31 -7.53
N CYS A 136 -51.27 -33.75 -8.72
CA CYS A 136 -50.00 -33.90 -9.42
C CYS A 136 -49.75 -32.77 -10.42
N CYS A 137 -48.51 -32.61 -10.87
CA CYS A 137 -48.21 -31.75 -12.01
C CYS A 137 -49.04 -32.15 -13.24
N TYR A 138 -49.52 -31.16 -13.99
CA TYR A 138 -50.32 -31.36 -15.20
C TYR A 138 -51.60 -32.20 -15.00
N ALA A 139 -52.17 -32.24 -13.78
CA ALA A 139 -53.36 -33.03 -13.47
C ALA A 139 -54.51 -32.78 -14.45
N GLY A 140 -54.70 -31.53 -14.88
CA GLY A 140 -55.65 -31.17 -15.94
C GLY A 140 -55.49 -31.98 -17.23
N ALA A 141 -54.26 -32.13 -17.73
CA ALA A 141 -53.98 -32.83 -18.99
C ALA A 141 -54.33 -34.33 -18.89
N ILE A 142 -54.13 -34.93 -17.72
CA ILE A 142 -54.50 -36.33 -17.45
C ILE A 142 -56.03 -36.44 -17.46
N THR A 143 -56.72 -35.56 -16.74
CA THR A 143 -58.19 -35.62 -16.60
C THR A 143 -58.95 -35.32 -17.89
N GLU A 144 -58.43 -34.48 -18.78
CA GLU A 144 -58.99 -34.23 -20.12
C GLU A 144 -59.11 -35.49 -20.98
N LYS A 145 -58.27 -36.52 -20.69
CA LYS A 145 -58.23 -37.79 -21.40
C LYS A 145 -59.08 -38.90 -20.74
N LEU A 146 -59.93 -38.58 -19.76
CA LEU A 146 -60.75 -39.57 -19.02
C LEU A 146 -62.23 -39.51 -19.44
N PRO A 147 -62.66 -40.22 -20.51
CA PRO A 147 -64.05 -40.23 -20.96
C PRO A 147 -65.05 -40.77 -19.92
N TYR A 148 -64.59 -41.51 -18.90
CA TYR A 148 -65.40 -42.01 -17.78
C TYR A 148 -66.25 -40.90 -17.12
N PHE A 149 -65.75 -39.67 -17.07
CA PHE A 149 -66.44 -38.54 -16.43
C PHE A 149 -67.41 -37.80 -17.36
N ILE A 150 -67.45 -38.11 -18.67
CA ILE A 150 -68.26 -37.39 -19.67
C ILE A 150 -69.73 -37.82 -19.67
N LYS A 151 -70.03 -39.08 -19.30
CA LYS A 151 -71.41 -39.62 -19.29
C LYS A 151 -71.66 -40.47 -18.06
N LEU A 152 -72.90 -40.41 -17.57
CA LEU A 152 -73.43 -41.28 -16.51
C LEU A 152 -74.04 -42.53 -17.14
N ASN A 153 -73.79 -43.70 -16.55
CA ASN A 153 -74.48 -44.95 -16.89
C ASN A 153 -75.81 -45.03 -16.14
N GLU A 154 -76.68 -45.95 -16.54
CA GLU A 154 -77.95 -46.20 -15.86
C GLU A 154 -77.72 -46.66 -14.41
N GLY A 155 -78.21 -45.86 -13.44
CA GLY A 155 -78.01 -46.09 -12.01
C GLY A 155 -76.95 -45.20 -11.35
N ASP A 156 -76.10 -44.52 -12.14
CA ASP A 156 -75.15 -43.53 -11.62
C ASP A 156 -75.84 -42.19 -11.33
N THR A 157 -75.44 -41.52 -10.26
CA THR A 157 -75.95 -40.21 -9.86
C THR A 157 -74.93 -39.08 -10.06
N ALA A 158 -73.63 -39.37 -9.95
CA ALA A 158 -72.58 -38.38 -10.21
C ALA A 158 -71.21 -39.02 -10.48
N ARG A 159 -70.41 -38.40 -11.35
CA ARG A 159 -68.99 -38.71 -11.60
C ARG A 159 -68.25 -37.39 -11.74
N LEU A 160 -67.46 -37.02 -10.73
CA LEU A 160 -66.71 -35.77 -10.68
C LEU A 160 -65.22 -36.03 -10.49
N PHE A 161 -64.38 -35.17 -11.08
CA PHE A 161 -62.97 -35.10 -10.76
C PHE A 161 -62.56 -33.70 -10.33
N ILE A 162 -61.51 -33.61 -9.50
CA ILE A 162 -60.82 -32.39 -9.12
C ILE A 162 -59.33 -32.61 -9.35
N ALA A 163 -58.73 -31.77 -10.20
CA ALA A 163 -57.30 -31.75 -10.49
C ALA A 163 -56.64 -30.55 -9.79
N SER A 164 -55.46 -30.76 -9.21
CA SER A 164 -54.75 -29.74 -8.44
C SER A 164 -54.13 -28.61 -9.27
N SER A 165 -54.02 -28.79 -10.58
CA SER A 165 -53.47 -27.81 -11.53
C SER A 165 -54.09 -27.92 -12.94
N LYS A 166 -53.97 -26.84 -13.73
CA LYS A 166 -54.28 -26.86 -15.19
C LYS A 166 -53.31 -27.73 -15.98
N ALA A 167 -53.73 -28.08 -17.21
CA ALA A 167 -52.98 -28.93 -18.14
C ALA A 167 -51.54 -28.43 -18.43
N ASN A 168 -51.27 -27.14 -18.27
CA ASN A 168 -49.96 -26.52 -18.48
C ASN A 168 -49.31 -25.98 -17.18
N GLN A 169 -49.80 -26.39 -16.01
CA GLN A 169 -49.34 -25.93 -14.70
C GLN A 169 -48.78 -27.08 -13.86
N VAL A 170 -47.72 -26.78 -13.13
CA VAL A 170 -47.15 -27.67 -12.10
C VAL A 170 -47.94 -27.52 -10.79
N ALA A 171 -47.91 -28.56 -9.96
CA ALA A 171 -48.43 -28.52 -8.60
C ALA A 171 -47.26 -28.45 -7.61
N TRP A 172 -47.38 -27.69 -6.53
CA TRP A 172 -46.29 -27.44 -5.59
C TRP A 172 -46.61 -27.94 -4.19
N GLU A 173 -45.56 -28.36 -3.48
CA GLU A 173 -45.58 -28.61 -2.04
C GLU A 173 -44.89 -27.49 -1.25
N ASP A 174 -45.25 -27.34 0.03
CA ASP A 174 -44.72 -26.27 0.88
C ASP A 174 -44.48 -26.77 2.32
N HIS A 175 -43.21 -26.75 2.75
CA HIS A 175 -42.83 -27.20 4.09
C HIS A 175 -43.47 -26.39 5.23
N GLN A 176 -43.91 -25.15 5.00
CA GLN A 176 -44.56 -24.35 6.06
C GLN A 176 -45.93 -24.92 6.44
N ILE A 177 -46.63 -25.52 5.47
CA ILE A 177 -47.95 -26.15 5.69
C ILE A 177 -47.85 -27.67 5.79
N GLY A 178 -46.72 -28.26 5.39
CA GLY A 178 -46.44 -29.70 5.55
C GLY A 178 -47.24 -30.60 4.58
N HIS A 179 -47.67 -30.05 3.45
CA HIS A 179 -48.58 -30.67 2.49
C HIS A 179 -48.35 -30.13 1.07
N GLY A 180 -48.87 -30.81 0.05
CA GLY A 180 -49.14 -30.21 -1.26
C GLY A 180 -50.09 -29.02 -1.12
N ILE A 181 -49.84 -27.89 -1.81
CA ILE A 181 -50.65 -26.65 -1.62
C ILE A 181 -52.14 -26.95 -1.86
N PHE A 182 -52.46 -27.72 -2.89
CA PHE A 182 -53.84 -28.12 -3.18
C PHE A 182 -54.42 -28.99 -2.06
N THR A 183 -53.71 -30.06 -1.69
CA THR A 183 -54.20 -31.00 -0.66
C THR A 183 -54.33 -30.35 0.71
N ALA A 184 -53.44 -29.43 1.07
CA ALA A 184 -53.54 -28.65 2.31
C ALA A 184 -54.86 -27.88 2.38
N HIS A 185 -55.22 -27.16 1.31
CA HIS A 185 -56.47 -26.41 1.25
C HIS A 185 -57.70 -27.31 1.16
N LEU A 186 -57.60 -28.45 0.48
CA LEU A 186 -58.65 -29.48 0.45
C LEU A 186 -58.92 -30.04 1.85
N LEU A 187 -57.87 -30.47 2.55
CA LEU A 187 -57.96 -31.03 3.90
C LEU A 187 -58.42 -29.98 4.92
N ASP A 188 -57.96 -28.73 4.86
CA ASP A 188 -58.44 -27.67 5.75
C ASP A 188 -59.96 -27.49 5.61
N LEU A 189 -60.50 -27.48 4.38
CA LEU A 189 -61.94 -27.37 4.15
C LEU A 189 -62.71 -28.61 4.60
N LEU A 190 -62.23 -29.81 4.25
CA LEU A 190 -62.88 -31.07 4.65
C LEU A 190 -62.86 -31.28 6.17
N ASN A 191 -61.77 -30.88 6.84
CA ASN A 191 -61.65 -31.04 8.28
C ASN A 191 -62.46 -29.99 9.04
N THR A 192 -62.54 -28.76 8.56
CA THR A 192 -63.17 -27.65 9.31
C THR A 192 -64.62 -27.41 8.93
N GLY A 193 -64.97 -27.58 7.65
CA GLY A 193 -66.24 -27.11 7.07
C GLY A 193 -66.43 -25.60 7.15
N ASP A 194 -65.36 -24.82 7.30
CA ASP A 194 -65.42 -23.42 7.73
C ASP A 194 -64.56 -22.51 6.84
N THR A 195 -65.19 -21.50 6.26
CA THR A 195 -64.53 -20.40 5.54
C THR A 195 -65.39 -19.15 5.63
N GLU A 196 -64.79 -17.99 5.44
CA GLU A 196 -65.50 -16.69 5.47
C GLU A 196 -66.68 -16.67 4.49
N ALA A 197 -66.56 -17.36 3.35
CA ALA A 197 -67.61 -17.43 2.33
C ALA A 197 -68.87 -18.19 2.76
N PHE A 198 -68.78 -19.11 3.74
CA PHE A 198 -69.94 -19.91 4.16
C PHE A 198 -70.81 -19.22 5.21
N GLY A 199 -70.28 -18.24 5.95
CA GLY A 199 -70.94 -17.51 7.03
C GLY A 199 -71.24 -18.34 8.30
N THR A 200 -71.41 -19.65 8.16
CA THR A 200 -71.56 -20.64 9.24
C THR A 200 -70.89 -21.95 8.84
N ARG A 201 -70.33 -22.67 9.82
CA ARG A 201 -69.70 -23.97 9.62
C ARG A 201 -70.67 -24.99 9.01
N ARG A 202 -70.20 -25.74 8.03
CA ARG A 202 -70.95 -26.77 7.30
C ARG A 202 -70.59 -28.16 7.82
N SER A 203 -71.59 -28.98 8.11
CA SER A 203 -71.39 -30.41 8.45
C SER A 203 -71.24 -31.31 7.22
N PHE A 204 -71.67 -30.81 6.06
CA PHE A 204 -71.50 -31.43 4.75
C PHE A 204 -71.17 -30.36 3.73
N LEU A 205 -70.23 -30.63 2.83
CA LEU A 205 -69.84 -29.75 1.74
C LEU A 205 -70.30 -30.32 0.40
N ASP A 206 -70.98 -29.50 -0.40
CA ASP A 206 -71.17 -29.80 -1.83
C ASP A 206 -69.84 -29.70 -2.57
N VAL A 207 -69.37 -30.81 -3.12
CA VAL A 207 -68.10 -30.89 -3.86
C VAL A 207 -68.06 -29.89 -5.02
N ASP A 208 -69.18 -29.73 -5.72
CA ASP A 208 -69.30 -28.87 -6.90
C ASP A 208 -69.56 -27.41 -6.49
N GLY A 209 -70.59 -27.20 -5.66
CA GLY A 209 -71.12 -25.87 -5.33
C GLY A 209 -70.37 -25.13 -4.22
N GLU A 210 -69.69 -25.82 -3.31
CA GLU A 210 -69.09 -25.22 -2.11
C GLU A 210 -67.58 -25.47 -2.01
N LEU A 211 -67.12 -26.72 -2.12
CA LEU A 211 -65.71 -27.08 -1.92
C LEU A 211 -64.82 -26.52 -3.03
N PHE A 212 -65.13 -26.82 -4.29
CA PHE A 212 -64.29 -26.47 -5.43
C PHE A 212 -64.11 -24.95 -5.65
N PRO A 213 -65.16 -24.09 -5.55
CA PRO A 213 -64.99 -22.64 -5.70
C PRO A 213 -63.98 -22.04 -4.72
N ILE A 214 -63.92 -22.55 -3.48
CA ILE A 214 -62.96 -22.07 -2.48
C ILE A 214 -61.54 -22.53 -2.81
N LEU A 215 -61.37 -23.75 -3.31
CA LEU A 215 -60.06 -24.23 -3.78
C LEU A 215 -59.56 -23.37 -4.95
N CYS A 216 -60.42 -23.02 -5.90
CA CYS A 216 -60.06 -22.10 -7.00
C CYS A 216 -59.69 -20.69 -6.55
N GLU A 217 -60.18 -20.25 -5.39
CA GLU A 217 -59.81 -18.95 -4.83
C GLU A 217 -58.49 -19.02 -4.05
N GLN A 218 -58.36 -19.99 -3.14
CA GLN A 218 -57.28 -20.01 -2.15
C GLN A 218 -55.97 -20.57 -2.71
N VAL A 219 -56.02 -21.63 -3.51
CA VAL A 219 -54.81 -22.30 -4.04
C VAL A 219 -53.96 -21.35 -4.90
N PRO A 220 -54.53 -20.59 -5.87
CA PRO A 220 -53.73 -19.65 -6.66
C PRO A 220 -53.14 -18.51 -5.83
N LEU A 221 -53.90 -17.98 -4.87
CA LEU A 221 -53.45 -16.88 -4.01
C LEU A 221 -52.30 -17.30 -3.10
N TYR A 222 -52.37 -18.50 -2.55
CA TYR A 222 -51.30 -19.06 -1.73
C TYR A 222 -50.06 -19.33 -2.57
N ALA A 223 -50.19 -20.03 -3.70
CA ALA A 223 -49.08 -20.34 -4.60
C ALA A 223 -48.37 -19.07 -5.12
N LEU A 224 -49.12 -18.03 -5.45
CA LEU A 224 -48.54 -16.75 -5.88
C LEU A 224 -47.80 -16.04 -4.73
N ARG A 225 -48.33 -16.12 -3.51
CA ARG A 225 -47.75 -15.49 -2.31
C ARG A 225 -46.46 -16.16 -1.89
N THR A 226 -46.42 -17.49 -1.82
CA THR A 226 -45.30 -18.25 -1.23
C THR A 226 -44.29 -18.72 -2.27
N LYS A 227 -44.74 -19.14 -3.45
CA LYS A 227 -43.90 -19.75 -4.50
C LYS A 227 -43.69 -18.85 -5.72
N ALA A 228 -44.45 -17.76 -5.87
CA ALA A 228 -44.41 -16.87 -7.03
C ALA A 228 -44.79 -17.55 -8.37
N VAL A 229 -45.64 -18.57 -8.30
CA VAL A 229 -46.08 -19.39 -9.43
C VAL A 229 -47.60 -19.43 -9.52
N MET A 230 -48.12 -19.88 -10.67
CA MET A 230 -49.55 -20.13 -10.87
C MET A 230 -49.84 -21.62 -10.66
N GLN A 231 -50.79 -21.92 -9.79
CA GLN A 231 -51.39 -23.24 -9.63
C GLN A 231 -52.89 -23.03 -9.47
N GLU A 232 -53.66 -23.46 -10.46
CA GLU A 232 -55.11 -23.30 -10.49
C GLU A 232 -55.80 -24.66 -10.52
N PRO A 233 -56.54 -25.02 -9.46
CA PRO A 233 -57.36 -26.22 -9.48
C PRO A 233 -58.42 -26.15 -10.57
N LEU A 234 -58.77 -27.31 -11.12
CA LEU A 234 -59.89 -27.44 -12.04
C LEU A 234 -60.75 -28.64 -11.68
N LYS A 235 -62.02 -28.60 -12.05
CA LYS A 235 -62.95 -29.73 -11.91
C LYS A 235 -63.57 -30.07 -13.24
N GLY A 236 -64.13 -31.27 -13.33
CA GLY A 236 -65.01 -31.65 -14.42
C GLY A 236 -65.82 -32.90 -14.08
N GLY A 237 -66.65 -33.31 -15.03
CA GLY A 237 -67.49 -34.50 -14.93
C GLY A 237 -68.98 -34.22 -15.09
N SER A 238 -69.79 -35.23 -14.80
CA SER A 238 -71.24 -35.21 -15.00
C SER A 238 -71.95 -35.53 -13.69
N SER A 239 -72.94 -34.73 -13.32
CA SER A 239 -73.70 -34.94 -12.09
C SER A 239 -75.19 -34.69 -12.29
N ALA A 240 -76.01 -35.61 -11.80
CA ALA A 240 -77.46 -35.45 -11.71
C ALA A 240 -77.90 -34.92 -10.34
N ASN A 241 -77.10 -35.12 -9.28
CA ASN A 241 -77.37 -34.68 -7.90
C ASN A 241 -76.07 -34.19 -7.23
N PRO A 242 -76.10 -33.19 -6.34
CA PRO A 242 -74.90 -32.74 -5.63
C PRO A 242 -74.25 -33.89 -4.84
N ILE A 243 -72.92 -33.93 -4.85
CA ILE A 243 -72.16 -34.87 -4.03
C ILE A 243 -71.82 -34.18 -2.72
N LEU A 244 -72.29 -34.72 -1.60
CA LEU A 244 -72.08 -34.16 -0.26
C LEU A 244 -71.00 -34.94 0.48
N LEU A 245 -69.91 -34.26 0.86
CA LEU A 245 -68.86 -34.83 1.71
C LEU A 245 -69.01 -34.35 3.16
N PRO A 246 -69.00 -35.26 4.16
CA PRO A 246 -69.06 -34.88 5.57
C PRO A 246 -67.82 -34.11 6.02
N THR A 247 -67.93 -33.32 7.09
CA THR A 247 -66.78 -32.60 7.66
C THR A 247 -66.46 -33.06 9.08
N VAL A 248 -65.18 -33.00 9.47
CA VAL A 248 -64.68 -33.51 10.77
C VAL A 248 -64.94 -32.54 11.94
N ASN A 249 -65.24 -31.26 11.65
CA ASN A 249 -65.37 -30.15 12.62
C ASN A 249 -64.09 -29.82 13.43
N ALA A 250 -62.91 -30.01 12.83
CA ALA A 250 -61.62 -29.62 13.41
C ALA A 250 -61.44 -28.08 13.50
N THR A 251 -60.43 -27.64 14.25
CA THR A 251 -59.98 -26.25 14.24
C THR A 251 -59.21 -25.94 12.96
N ARG A 252 -59.45 -24.76 12.38
CA ARG A 252 -58.80 -24.31 11.15
C ARG A 252 -57.29 -24.17 11.30
N THR A 253 -56.54 -24.63 10.30
CA THR A 253 -55.07 -24.63 10.31
C THR A 253 -54.49 -23.67 9.27
N LEU A 254 -55.22 -23.35 8.19
CA LEU A 254 -54.75 -22.45 7.13
C LEU A 254 -55.45 -21.08 7.15
N GLU A 255 -54.67 -20.01 7.20
CA GLU A 255 -55.18 -18.63 7.02
C GLU A 255 -55.60 -18.38 5.55
N SER A 256 -56.77 -17.75 5.35
CA SER A 256 -57.21 -17.34 4.00
C SER A 256 -56.31 -16.23 3.46
N SER A 257 -55.92 -16.35 2.19
CA SER A 257 -55.19 -15.29 1.50
C SER A 257 -56.16 -14.39 0.73
N THR A 258 -55.94 -13.07 0.81
CA THR A 258 -56.67 -12.08 0.00
C THR A 258 -55.77 -11.53 -1.12
N THR A 259 -56.39 -11.09 -2.22
CA THR A 259 -55.67 -10.44 -3.34
C THR A 259 -54.83 -9.25 -2.86
N LEU A 260 -55.39 -8.40 -1.98
CA LEU A 260 -54.72 -7.24 -1.42
C LEU A 260 -53.52 -7.63 -0.53
N SER A 261 -53.68 -8.61 0.36
CA SER A 261 -52.59 -9.04 1.25
C SER A 261 -51.43 -9.63 0.46
N THR A 262 -51.72 -10.42 -0.58
CA THR A 262 -50.69 -11.00 -1.45
C THR A 262 -49.96 -9.91 -2.22
N ALA A 263 -50.68 -8.94 -2.80
CA ALA A 263 -50.07 -7.81 -3.49
C ALA A 263 -49.16 -6.97 -2.57
N LEU A 264 -49.61 -6.65 -1.36
CA LEU A 264 -48.82 -5.89 -0.37
C LEU A 264 -47.55 -6.64 0.04
N HIS A 265 -47.64 -7.97 0.23
CA HIS A 265 -46.48 -8.79 0.58
C HIS A 265 -45.41 -8.74 -0.52
N ARG A 266 -45.82 -8.91 -1.79
CA ARG A 266 -44.91 -8.84 -2.94
C ARG A 266 -44.30 -7.46 -3.12
N PHE A 267 -45.10 -6.40 -2.93
CA PHE A 267 -44.59 -5.04 -2.96
C PHE A 267 -43.51 -4.78 -1.90
N ARG A 268 -43.72 -5.24 -0.66
CA ARG A 268 -42.71 -5.15 0.41
C ARG A 268 -41.44 -5.92 0.06
N GLN A 269 -41.56 -7.13 -0.47
CA GLN A 269 -40.39 -7.92 -0.91
C GLN A 269 -39.58 -7.17 -1.98
N LEU A 270 -40.25 -6.57 -2.98
CA LEU A 270 -39.58 -5.78 -4.01
C LEU A 270 -38.87 -4.54 -3.43
N LEU A 271 -39.51 -3.83 -2.49
CA LEU A 271 -38.90 -2.67 -1.82
C LEU A 271 -37.66 -3.05 -1.02
N ILE A 272 -37.70 -4.15 -0.27
CA ILE A 272 -36.54 -4.64 0.51
C ILE A 272 -35.40 -5.03 -0.43
N SER A 273 -35.69 -5.78 -1.50
CA SER A 273 -34.67 -6.15 -2.49
C SER A 273 -34.05 -4.94 -3.17
N MET A 274 -34.86 -3.93 -3.52
CA MET A 274 -34.36 -2.66 -4.07
C MET A 274 -33.45 -1.93 -3.07
N ALA A 275 -33.86 -1.84 -1.80
CA ALA A 275 -33.07 -1.20 -0.76
C ALA A 275 -31.72 -1.91 -0.54
N LEU A 276 -31.71 -3.25 -0.53
CA LEU A 276 -30.47 -4.03 -0.45
C LEU A 276 -29.57 -3.82 -1.66
N PHE A 277 -30.14 -3.75 -2.86
CA PHE A 277 -29.38 -3.47 -4.07
C PHE A 277 -28.76 -2.06 -4.07
N VAL A 278 -29.51 -1.04 -3.64
CA VAL A 278 -28.99 0.32 -3.48
C VAL A 278 -27.88 0.36 -2.42
N ALA A 279 -28.06 -0.30 -1.28
CA ALA A 279 -27.03 -0.40 -0.24
C ALA A 279 -25.76 -1.06 -0.77
N PHE A 280 -25.89 -2.13 -1.55
CA PHE A 280 -24.76 -2.78 -2.23
C PHE A 280 -24.03 -1.82 -3.18
N LEU A 281 -24.76 -1.06 -4.01
CA LEU A 281 -24.16 -0.08 -4.92
C LEU A 281 -23.42 1.04 -4.17
N LEU A 282 -23.95 1.53 -3.05
CA LEU A 282 -23.30 2.55 -2.22
C LEU A 282 -21.99 2.04 -1.61
N VAL A 283 -21.98 0.80 -1.11
CA VAL A 283 -20.78 0.14 -0.59
C VAL A 283 -19.76 -0.11 -1.71
N ALA A 284 -20.21 -0.58 -2.88
CA ALA A 284 -19.36 -0.76 -4.06
C ALA A 284 -18.73 0.56 -4.51
N ALA A 285 -19.51 1.65 -4.59
CA ALA A 285 -19.01 2.97 -4.93
C ALA A 285 -17.97 3.47 -3.91
N ASN A 286 -18.23 3.32 -2.61
CA ASN A 286 -17.28 3.70 -1.55
C ASN A 286 -15.95 2.90 -1.60
N THR A 287 -16.02 1.64 -2.02
CA THR A 287 -14.87 0.72 -2.07
C THR A 287 -14.10 0.76 -3.39
N LEU A 288 -14.73 1.10 -4.51
CA LEU A 288 -14.09 1.10 -5.83
C LEU A 288 -13.68 2.49 -6.31
N ILE A 289 -14.29 3.56 -5.80
CA ILE A 289 -13.94 4.93 -6.18
C ILE A 289 -12.95 5.51 -5.17
N PHE A 290 -12.04 6.34 -5.67
CA PHE A 290 -11.23 7.24 -4.85
C PHE A 290 -11.46 8.68 -5.27
N HIS A 291 -11.18 9.61 -4.36
CA HIS A 291 -10.95 11.01 -4.69
C HIS A 291 -9.72 11.53 -3.95
N ILE A 292 -9.13 12.61 -4.45
CA ILE A 292 -7.94 13.24 -3.88
C ILE A 292 -8.32 14.61 -3.35
N GLU A 293 -7.98 14.88 -2.10
CA GLU A 293 -8.15 16.21 -1.51
C GLU A 293 -7.05 16.53 -0.49
N PRO A 294 -6.83 17.81 -0.17
CA PRO A 294 -5.82 18.18 0.81
C PRO A 294 -6.25 17.84 2.24
N ASN A 295 -5.32 17.32 3.03
CA ASN A 295 -5.43 17.13 4.47
C ASN A 295 -5.17 18.44 5.24
N GLU A 296 -5.43 18.43 6.55
CA GLU A 296 -5.15 19.54 7.47
C GLU A 296 -3.67 19.94 7.50
N SER A 297 -2.76 19.00 7.21
CA SER A 297 -1.31 19.20 7.06
C SER A 297 -0.90 19.94 5.78
N GLY A 298 -1.84 20.15 4.84
CA GLY A 298 -1.53 20.69 3.51
C GLY A 298 -0.94 19.67 2.53
N THR A 299 -0.92 18.37 2.87
CA THR A 299 -0.55 17.29 1.94
C THR A 299 -1.77 16.69 1.27
N LEU A 300 -1.65 16.21 0.04
CA LEU A 300 -2.76 15.59 -0.70
C LEU A 300 -2.98 14.16 -0.20
N ALA A 301 -4.21 13.82 0.15
CA ALA A 301 -4.59 12.47 0.57
C ALA A 301 -5.58 11.85 -0.40
N VAL A 302 -5.47 10.54 -0.56
CA VAL A 302 -6.37 9.73 -1.38
C VAL A 302 -7.43 9.12 -0.47
N LYS A 303 -8.68 9.53 -0.65
CA LYS A 303 -9.83 9.12 0.17
C LYS A 303 -10.70 8.08 -0.53
N ARG A 304 -11.50 7.35 0.26
CA ARG A 304 -12.47 6.33 -0.18
C ARG A 304 -13.75 6.99 -0.70
N GLY A 305 -14.28 6.41 -1.76
CA GLY A 305 -15.56 6.78 -2.34
C GLY A 305 -15.54 8.11 -3.10
N PRO A 306 -16.64 8.43 -3.77
CA PRO A 306 -16.87 9.77 -4.28
C PRO A 306 -17.16 10.74 -3.13
N ARG A 307 -16.77 12.01 -3.29
CA ARG A 307 -16.90 13.06 -2.25
C ARG A 307 -18.33 13.18 -1.69
N TRP A 308 -19.36 13.04 -2.52
CA TRP A 308 -20.76 13.18 -2.09
C TRP A 308 -21.25 12.07 -1.13
N LEU A 309 -20.52 10.96 -1.01
CA LEU A 309 -20.84 9.88 -0.05
C LEU A 309 -20.22 10.07 1.34
N GLU A 310 -19.38 11.09 1.54
CA GLU A 310 -18.74 11.36 2.82
C GLU A 310 -19.73 11.50 4.00
N PRO A 311 -20.88 12.19 3.88
CA PRO A 311 -21.85 12.30 4.99
C PRO A 311 -22.43 10.94 5.42
N VAL A 312 -22.53 9.99 4.49
CA VAL A 312 -23.11 8.66 4.73
C VAL A 312 -22.15 7.76 5.50
N PHE A 313 -20.85 7.89 5.26
CA PHE A 313 -19.82 7.01 5.82
C PHE A 313 -18.92 7.67 6.87
N ARG A 314 -19.35 8.80 7.45
CA ARG A 314 -18.52 9.69 8.30
C ARG A 314 -17.70 9.01 9.40
N ASN A 315 -18.17 7.87 9.91
CA ASN A 315 -17.54 7.13 11.01
C ASN A 315 -16.54 6.04 10.54
N LEU A 316 -16.31 5.89 9.25
CA LEU A 316 -15.35 4.92 8.70
C LEU A 316 -14.02 5.61 8.33
N PRO A 317 -12.89 4.88 8.39
CA PRO A 317 -11.61 5.43 7.95
C PRO A 317 -11.63 5.72 6.44
N PHE A 318 -11.57 7.00 6.07
CA PHE A 318 -11.64 7.46 4.67
C PHE A 318 -10.30 7.43 3.95
N THR A 319 -9.18 7.68 4.65
CA THR A 319 -7.86 7.78 4.00
C THR A 319 -7.38 6.40 3.53
N ARG A 320 -7.18 6.25 2.23
CA ARG A 320 -6.53 5.07 1.63
C ARG A 320 -5.02 5.18 1.70
N ALA A 321 -4.51 6.33 1.27
CA ALA A 321 -3.09 6.63 1.23
C ALA A 321 -2.85 8.13 1.40
N GLU A 322 -1.77 8.50 2.10
CA GLU A 322 -1.33 9.89 2.20
C GLU A 322 -0.19 10.14 1.22
N SER A 323 -0.36 11.12 0.33
CA SER A 323 0.70 11.48 -0.61
C SER A 323 1.72 12.42 0.01
N ARG A 324 2.94 12.35 -0.53
CA ARG A 324 4.02 13.32 -0.30
C ARG A 324 3.85 14.63 -1.04
N LEU A 325 2.75 14.80 -1.77
CA LEU A 325 2.50 16.01 -2.55
C LEU A 325 1.85 17.06 -1.65
N SER A 326 2.40 18.26 -1.65
CA SER A 326 1.87 19.41 -0.91
C SER A 326 0.98 20.28 -1.81
N ILE A 327 0.00 20.98 -1.23
CA ILE A 327 -0.77 22.03 -1.92
C ILE A 327 0.16 23.08 -2.54
N SER A 328 1.34 23.33 -1.93
CA SER A 328 2.33 24.27 -2.44
C SER A 328 2.98 23.85 -3.77
N GLN A 329 2.76 22.61 -4.22
CA GLN A 329 3.30 22.06 -5.48
C GLN A 329 2.26 22.04 -6.61
N LEU A 330 1.03 22.50 -6.33
CA LEU A 330 -0.02 22.57 -7.33
C LEU A 330 0.29 23.62 -8.40
N SER A 331 -0.24 23.38 -9.60
CA SER A 331 -0.10 24.31 -10.72
C SER A 331 -0.67 25.69 -10.36
N PRO A 332 -0.02 26.80 -10.76
CA PRO A 332 -0.57 28.14 -10.58
C PRO A 332 -1.83 28.37 -11.43
N ASP A 333 -2.12 27.51 -12.42
CA ASP A 333 -3.36 27.53 -13.18
C ASP A 333 -4.54 27.00 -12.33
N PRO A 334 -5.54 27.86 -12.00
CA PRO A 334 -6.69 27.45 -11.21
C PRO A 334 -7.52 26.34 -11.86
N SER A 335 -7.48 26.18 -13.18
CA SER A 335 -8.22 25.12 -13.87
C SER A 335 -7.67 23.72 -13.54
N GLN A 336 -6.36 23.62 -13.30
CA GLN A 336 -5.66 22.38 -12.97
C GLN A 336 -5.69 22.12 -11.45
N ALA A 337 -5.45 23.14 -10.62
CA ALA A 337 -5.38 22.97 -9.17
C ALA A 337 -6.75 22.73 -8.49
N ARG A 338 -7.85 23.29 -9.03
CA ARG A 338 -9.19 23.22 -8.41
C ARG A 338 -9.75 21.80 -8.32
N ALA A 339 -9.37 20.90 -9.23
CA ALA A 339 -9.88 19.53 -9.23
C ALA A 339 -9.47 18.80 -7.94
N VAL A 340 -8.19 18.90 -7.56
CA VAL A 340 -7.68 18.31 -6.33
C VAL A 340 -8.10 19.11 -5.10
N GLN A 341 -8.05 20.45 -5.15
CA GLN A 341 -8.47 21.29 -4.00
C GLN A 341 -9.95 21.09 -3.63
N GLY A 342 -10.80 20.87 -4.62
CA GLY A 342 -12.24 20.64 -4.43
C GLY A 342 -12.62 19.17 -4.23
N GLY A 343 -11.66 18.23 -4.19
CA GLY A 343 -11.95 16.80 -4.09
C GLY A 343 -12.72 16.21 -5.28
N TYR A 344 -12.64 16.86 -6.44
CA TYR A 344 -13.24 16.41 -7.70
C TYR A 344 -12.28 15.55 -8.54
N ALA A 345 -10.99 15.54 -8.20
CA ALA A 345 -10.00 14.64 -8.74
C ALA A 345 -10.28 13.20 -8.26
N ALA A 346 -11.00 12.42 -9.07
CA ALA A 346 -11.49 11.10 -8.71
C ALA A 346 -11.23 10.06 -9.79
N GLY A 347 -11.29 8.79 -9.41
CA GLY A 347 -11.12 7.67 -10.34
C GLY A 347 -11.46 6.32 -9.72
N VAL A 348 -11.16 5.26 -10.47
CA VAL A 348 -11.38 3.87 -10.03
C VAL A 348 -10.11 3.34 -9.37
N TRP A 349 -10.22 2.86 -8.14
CA TRP A 349 -9.11 2.40 -7.31
C TRP A 349 -8.32 1.24 -7.92
N LEU A 350 -8.98 0.39 -8.69
CA LEU A 350 -8.38 -0.77 -9.36
C LEU A 350 -7.67 -0.40 -10.67
N HIS A 351 -7.87 0.81 -11.21
CA HIS A 351 -7.19 1.23 -12.43
C HIS A 351 -5.68 1.40 -12.19
N ARG A 352 -4.91 0.91 -13.15
CA ARG A 352 -3.45 1.06 -13.22
C ARG A 352 -3.09 2.03 -14.33
N SER A 353 -2.02 2.78 -14.12
CA SER A 353 -1.37 3.59 -15.14
C SER A 353 -0.78 2.71 -16.23
N THR A 354 -0.40 3.34 -17.34
CA THR A 354 0.38 2.70 -18.41
C THR A 354 1.75 2.17 -17.92
N HIS A 355 2.22 2.62 -16.75
CA HIS A 355 3.48 2.24 -16.14
C HIS A 355 3.33 1.25 -14.97
N GLY A 356 2.12 0.72 -14.73
CA GLY A 356 1.85 -0.39 -13.81
C GLY A 356 1.46 -0.02 -12.37
N TYR A 357 1.65 1.23 -11.94
CA TYR A 357 1.23 1.73 -10.63
C TYR A 357 -0.24 2.19 -10.61
N ARG A 358 -0.85 2.46 -9.45
CA ARG A 358 -2.25 2.92 -9.37
C ARG A 358 -2.47 4.27 -10.06
N ALA A 359 -3.53 4.36 -10.87
CA ALA A 359 -3.82 5.53 -11.70
C ALA A 359 -4.08 6.84 -10.91
N TRP A 360 -4.35 6.78 -9.60
CA TRP A 360 -4.54 7.99 -8.79
C TRP A 360 -3.30 8.91 -8.81
N ALA A 361 -2.10 8.36 -9.00
CA ALA A 361 -0.89 9.19 -9.10
C ALA A 361 -0.86 10.02 -10.39
N ASP A 362 -1.37 9.50 -11.51
CA ASP A 362 -1.48 10.26 -12.76
C ASP A 362 -2.52 11.38 -12.61
N VAL A 363 -3.65 11.08 -11.97
CA VAL A 363 -4.67 12.08 -11.63
C VAL A 363 -4.09 13.21 -10.75
N ALA A 364 -3.22 12.87 -9.80
CA ALA A 364 -2.52 13.87 -8.98
C ALA A 364 -1.51 14.69 -9.81
N LEU A 365 -0.74 14.03 -10.68
CA LEU A 365 0.30 14.64 -11.52
C LEU A 365 -0.27 15.72 -12.46
N ASP A 366 -1.50 15.54 -12.96
CA ASP A 366 -2.16 16.50 -13.85
C ASP A 366 -2.50 17.84 -13.16
N SER A 367 -2.50 17.86 -11.82
CA SER A 367 -2.80 19.04 -11.01
C SER A 367 -1.54 19.76 -10.47
N LEU A 368 -0.35 19.19 -10.69
CA LEU A 368 0.92 19.73 -10.20
C LEU A 368 1.53 20.72 -11.19
N GLU A 369 2.36 21.62 -10.68
CA GLU A 369 3.27 22.44 -11.50
C GLU A 369 4.21 21.53 -12.32
N ALA A 370 4.61 21.96 -13.52
CA ALA A 370 5.43 21.16 -14.44
C ALA A 370 6.70 20.57 -13.79
N ASP A 371 7.43 21.38 -13.00
CA ASP A 371 8.64 20.95 -12.31
C ASP A 371 8.34 19.95 -11.19
N SER A 372 7.29 20.20 -10.40
CA SER A 372 6.82 19.31 -9.34
C SER A 372 6.33 17.97 -9.91
N ALA A 373 5.58 18.00 -11.01
CA ALA A 373 5.12 16.84 -11.74
C ALA A 373 6.30 16.02 -12.29
N PHE A 374 7.31 16.68 -12.85
CA PHE A 374 8.52 16.03 -13.32
C PHE A 374 9.28 15.34 -12.18
N GLN A 375 9.48 16.03 -11.06
CA GLN A 375 10.14 15.47 -9.88
C GLN A 375 9.39 14.26 -9.32
N TYR A 376 8.05 14.28 -9.33
CA TYR A 376 7.26 13.15 -8.84
C TYR A 376 7.25 11.97 -9.83
N ARG A 377 7.14 12.23 -11.15
CA ARG A 377 7.31 11.20 -12.19
C ARG A 377 8.66 10.50 -12.12
N THR A 378 9.70 11.29 -11.86
CA THR A 378 11.06 10.81 -11.61
C THR A 378 11.03 9.77 -10.50
N LEU A 379 10.47 10.10 -9.33
CA LEU A 379 10.43 9.18 -8.20
C LEU A 379 9.61 7.92 -8.45
N LEU A 380 8.55 8.03 -9.25
CA LEU A 380 7.76 6.87 -9.71
C LEU A 380 8.54 5.96 -10.67
N GLY A 381 9.76 6.31 -11.07
CA GLY A 381 10.55 5.55 -12.03
C GLY A 381 10.01 5.63 -13.46
N VAL A 382 9.19 6.65 -13.76
CA VAL A 382 8.73 6.91 -15.12
C VAL A 382 9.85 7.64 -15.84
N ARG A 383 10.50 6.92 -16.77
CA ARG A 383 11.47 7.54 -17.68
C ARG A 383 10.72 8.54 -18.56
N PRO A 384 11.25 9.75 -18.76
CA PRO A 384 10.74 10.61 -19.83
C PRO A 384 10.84 9.83 -21.15
N ARG A 385 9.76 9.77 -21.95
CA ARG A 385 9.75 9.07 -23.24
C ARG A 385 10.90 9.60 -24.13
N ASP A 386 11.44 8.73 -24.98
CA ASP A 386 12.48 9.02 -25.99
C ASP A 386 12.06 10.03 -27.08
N ASP A 387 10.88 10.63 -26.94
CA ASP A 387 10.32 11.58 -27.89
C ASP A 387 10.31 12.99 -27.28
N GLU A 388 11.28 13.80 -27.74
CA GLU A 388 11.27 15.27 -27.80
C GLU A 388 11.50 16.10 -26.51
N ASN A 389 12.61 16.86 -26.54
CA ASN A 389 12.78 18.18 -25.92
C ASN A 389 13.01 18.38 -24.42
N TRP A 390 13.10 17.35 -23.58
CA TRP A 390 13.59 17.58 -22.19
C TRP A 390 15.13 17.59 -22.10
N ILE A 391 15.83 16.83 -22.95
CA ILE A 391 17.30 16.90 -23.06
C ILE A 391 17.71 18.12 -23.89
N SER A 392 16.92 18.54 -24.90
CA SER A 392 17.23 19.67 -25.81
C SER A 392 16.56 21.00 -25.44
N GLY A 393 15.64 21.03 -24.47
CA GLY A 393 15.01 22.26 -24.02
C GLY A 393 15.97 23.12 -23.19
N GLU A 394 16.10 24.40 -23.55
CA GLU A 394 16.89 25.42 -22.83
C GLU A 394 16.53 25.59 -21.33
N LYS A 395 15.45 24.93 -20.85
CA LYS A 395 14.86 25.12 -19.52
C LYS A 395 15.26 24.10 -18.45
N VAL A 396 15.98 23.01 -18.75
CA VAL A 396 16.46 22.09 -17.70
C VAL A 396 17.75 22.65 -17.07
N ALA A 397 17.60 23.77 -16.36
CA ALA A 397 18.70 24.58 -15.85
C ALA A 397 19.11 24.24 -14.40
N SER A 398 18.43 23.31 -13.72
CA SER A 398 18.82 22.94 -12.35
C SER A 398 19.63 21.64 -12.31
N ALA A 399 20.88 21.74 -11.88
CA ALA A 399 21.74 20.57 -11.66
C ALA A 399 21.20 19.58 -10.61
N GLU A 400 20.25 20.00 -9.77
CA GLU A 400 19.50 19.11 -8.89
C GLU A 400 18.52 18.20 -9.65
N LEU A 401 17.89 18.69 -10.71
CA LEU A 401 17.04 17.87 -11.56
C LEU A 401 17.88 16.86 -12.36
N MET A 402 19.06 17.27 -12.84
CA MET A 402 20.02 16.39 -13.48
C MET A 402 20.51 15.26 -12.56
N LEU A 403 20.85 15.60 -11.31
CA LEU A 403 21.17 14.62 -10.26
C LEU A 403 20.06 13.60 -10.02
N ARG A 404 18.81 14.08 -9.94
CA ARG A 404 17.64 13.22 -9.76
C ARG A 404 17.39 12.34 -10.99
N ILE A 405 17.55 12.87 -12.19
CA ILE A 405 17.45 12.11 -13.44
C ILE A 405 18.53 11.01 -13.46
N TRP A 406 19.80 11.33 -13.18
CA TRP A 406 20.87 10.33 -13.16
C TRP A 406 20.63 9.14 -12.23
N SER A 407 20.01 9.38 -11.08
CA SER A 407 19.67 8.30 -10.15
C SER A 407 18.64 7.30 -10.70
N LEU A 408 17.74 7.75 -11.59
CA LEU A 408 16.74 6.88 -12.20
C LEU A 408 17.34 5.94 -13.22
N ILE A 409 18.49 6.36 -13.72
CA ILE A 409 19.24 5.69 -14.76
C ILE A 409 20.31 4.77 -14.11
N GLY A 410 20.25 4.55 -12.79
CA GLY A 410 21.30 3.90 -11.98
C GLY A 410 21.93 2.63 -12.53
N SER A 411 21.22 1.85 -13.35
CA SER A 411 21.74 0.65 -14.02
C SER A 411 21.95 0.77 -15.55
N ASP A 412 21.47 1.85 -16.17
CA ASP A 412 21.53 2.06 -17.62
C ASP A 412 22.44 3.24 -17.96
N THR A 413 23.75 3.06 -18.11
CA THR A 413 24.67 4.20 -18.29
C THR A 413 24.51 4.96 -19.62
N LYS A 414 23.63 4.54 -20.53
CA LYS A 414 23.49 5.12 -21.89
C LYS A 414 23.25 6.64 -21.98
N PRO A 415 22.40 7.27 -21.14
CA PRO A 415 22.20 8.72 -21.19
C PRO A 415 23.23 9.50 -20.36
N LEU A 416 24.13 8.82 -19.63
CA LEU A 416 25.15 9.48 -18.82
C LEU A 416 26.07 10.41 -19.65
N PRO A 417 26.59 10.02 -20.84
CA PRO A 417 27.40 10.93 -21.67
C PRO A 417 26.67 12.21 -22.07
N ILE A 418 25.40 12.10 -22.45
CA ILE A 418 24.59 13.24 -22.89
C ILE A 418 24.42 14.24 -21.75
N LEU A 419 24.15 13.74 -20.55
CA LEU A 419 23.93 14.58 -19.38
C LEU A 419 25.25 15.16 -18.85
N LEU A 420 26.35 14.38 -18.88
CA LEU A 420 27.68 14.88 -18.56
C LEU A 420 28.10 16.00 -19.52
N SER A 421 27.72 15.93 -20.81
CA SER A 421 28.02 17.00 -21.78
C SER A 421 27.42 18.38 -21.42
N ARG A 422 26.43 18.44 -20.52
CA ARG A 422 25.81 19.68 -20.02
C ARG A 422 26.60 20.35 -18.90
N ILE A 423 27.63 19.69 -18.36
CA ILE A 423 28.47 20.26 -17.32
C ILE A 423 29.38 21.32 -17.95
N PRO A 424 29.49 22.53 -17.37
CA PRO A 424 30.32 23.59 -17.92
C PRO A 424 31.76 23.14 -18.19
N GLY A 425 32.25 23.40 -19.40
CA GLY A 425 33.60 23.00 -19.82
C GLY A 425 33.75 21.54 -20.23
N SER A 426 32.68 20.77 -20.36
CA SER A 426 32.72 19.36 -20.81
C SER A 426 33.32 19.13 -22.19
N ASP A 427 33.44 20.16 -23.02
CA ASP A 427 34.10 20.15 -24.32
C ASP A 427 35.62 20.41 -24.22
N ARG A 428 36.11 20.87 -23.06
CA ARG A 428 37.48 21.40 -22.88
C ARG A 428 38.52 20.35 -22.47
N TYR A 429 38.13 19.10 -22.27
CA TYR A 429 39.06 18.05 -21.83
C TYR A 429 39.93 17.51 -22.97
N GLN A 430 39.53 17.69 -24.23
CA GLN A 430 40.21 17.12 -25.39
C GLN A 430 41.62 17.69 -25.61
N ASP A 431 41.84 18.99 -25.33
CA ASP A 431 43.15 19.63 -25.44
C ASP A 431 43.72 19.97 -24.06
N ILE A 432 44.17 18.96 -23.31
CA ILE A 432 44.70 19.17 -21.96
C ILE A 432 45.97 20.04 -21.92
N ASN A 433 46.66 20.18 -23.06
CA ASN A 433 47.89 20.94 -23.18
C ASN A 433 47.67 22.45 -23.36
N GLU A 434 46.44 22.91 -23.62
CA GLU A 434 46.11 24.33 -23.77
C GLU A 434 46.43 25.11 -22.47
N PRO A 435 47.41 26.05 -22.48
CA PRO A 435 47.70 26.87 -21.31
C PRO A 435 46.52 27.78 -20.96
N PHE A 436 46.30 28.05 -19.67
CA PHE A 436 45.30 29.02 -19.25
C PHE A 436 45.57 30.41 -19.87
N GLN A 437 44.58 30.97 -20.57
CA GLN A 437 44.65 32.29 -21.21
C GLN A 437 43.75 33.26 -20.46
N SER A 438 44.32 34.31 -19.86
CA SER A 438 43.56 35.35 -19.16
C SER A 438 42.70 36.25 -20.08
N SER A 439 42.85 36.11 -21.40
CA SER A 439 42.09 36.86 -22.41
C SER A 439 40.86 36.11 -22.95
N LYS A 440 40.68 34.83 -22.59
CA LYS A 440 39.56 34.00 -23.04
C LYS A 440 38.39 34.20 -22.08
N PHE A 441 37.19 34.43 -22.63
CA PHE A 441 35.97 34.64 -21.86
C PHE A 441 34.85 33.72 -22.36
N ASP A 442 34.38 32.84 -21.49
CA ASP A 442 33.15 32.06 -21.68
C ASP A 442 32.06 32.59 -20.75
N PHE A 443 31.18 33.43 -21.31
CA PHE A 443 30.06 33.99 -20.57
C PHE A 443 29.11 32.92 -20.01
N GLY A 444 29.00 31.75 -20.65
CA GLY A 444 28.22 30.63 -20.13
C GLY A 444 28.75 30.06 -18.82
N VAL A 445 30.07 30.14 -18.60
CA VAL A 445 30.71 29.81 -17.32
C VAL A 445 30.65 31.00 -16.37
N LEU A 446 30.95 32.20 -16.84
CA LEU A 446 31.07 33.40 -16.00
C LEU A 446 29.74 33.84 -15.39
N ASP A 447 28.61 33.60 -16.05
CA ASP A 447 27.28 33.96 -15.55
C ASP A 447 26.82 33.07 -14.39
N LEU A 448 27.44 31.90 -14.22
CA LEU A 448 27.10 30.96 -13.16
C LEU A 448 27.33 31.57 -11.78
N ASN A 449 26.31 31.45 -10.93
CA ASN A 449 26.42 31.77 -9.52
C ASN A 449 27.09 30.62 -8.75
N VAL A 450 27.45 30.88 -7.50
CA VAL A 450 28.15 29.90 -6.64
C VAL A 450 27.32 28.63 -6.47
N ASP A 451 26.01 28.75 -6.24
CA ASP A 451 25.12 27.61 -6.05
C ASP A 451 25.08 26.72 -7.29
N GLN A 452 25.02 27.29 -8.49
CA GLN A 452 25.10 26.54 -9.75
C GLN A 452 26.44 25.80 -9.88
N MET A 453 27.58 26.46 -9.61
CA MET A 453 28.90 25.81 -9.61
C MET A 453 28.96 24.62 -8.63
N LEU A 454 28.44 24.79 -7.41
CA LEU A 454 28.38 23.73 -6.41
C LEU A 454 27.46 22.58 -6.83
N ARG A 455 26.33 22.87 -7.48
CA ARG A 455 25.44 21.83 -7.99
C ARG A 455 26.07 21.07 -9.15
N TYR A 456 26.82 21.72 -10.05
CA TYR A 456 27.58 21.02 -11.12
C TYR A 456 28.70 20.13 -10.57
N ALA A 457 29.42 20.59 -9.54
CA ALA A 457 30.39 19.76 -8.84
C ALA A 457 29.73 18.55 -8.14
N SER A 458 28.63 18.79 -7.41
CA SER A 458 27.83 17.72 -6.81
C SER A 458 27.29 16.74 -7.87
N ALA A 459 27.05 17.25 -9.07
CA ALA A 459 26.65 16.48 -10.23
C ALA A 459 27.75 15.49 -10.66
N LEU A 460 28.98 15.97 -10.82
CA LEU A 460 30.13 15.10 -11.09
C LEU A 460 30.39 14.10 -9.97
N GLU A 461 30.27 14.49 -8.70
CA GLU A 461 30.39 13.54 -7.57
C GLU A 461 29.41 12.37 -7.69
N PHE A 462 28.17 12.67 -8.08
CA PHE A 462 27.13 11.67 -8.29
C PHE A 462 27.45 10.77 -9.48
N SER A 463 27.81 11.36 -10.63
CA SER A 463 28.20 10.63 -11.83
C SER A 463 29.39 9.71 -11.56
N THR A 464 30.30 10.10 -10.67
CA THR A 464 31.45 9.28 -10.28
C THR A 464 31.04 7.97 -9.60
N VAL A 465 29.97 7.97 -8.80
CA VAL A 465 29.45 6.75 -8.15
C VAL A 465 28.88 5.77 -9.18
N ILE A 466 28.26 6.30 -10.24
CA ILE A 466 27.76 5.50 -11.38
C ILE A 466 28.97 4.99 -12.19
N ASP A 467 29.71 5.91 -12.78
CA ASP A 467 30.83 5.64 -13.67
C ASP A 467 31.94 6.70 -13.52
N HIS A 468 32.96 6.35 -12.75
CA HIS A 468 34.11 7.22 -12.48
C HIS A 468 35.03 7.39 -13.71
N GLU A 469 35.07 6.44 -14.64
CA GLU A 469 35.89 6.54 -15.84
C GLU A 469 35.25 7.50 -16.85
N MET A 470 33.93 7.38 -17.04
CA MET A 470 33.17 8.30 -17.89
C MET A 470 33.12 9.71 -17.30
N THR A 471 33.14 9.86 -15.98
CA THR A 471 33.11 11.18 -15.32
C THR A 471 34.44 11.93 -15.43
N TRP A 472 35.57 11.21 -15.52
CA TRP A 472 36.90 11.79 -15.45
C TRP A 472 37.18 12.89 -16.50
N PRO A 473 36.89 12.71 -17.81
CA PRO A 473 37.08 13.77 -18.80
C PRO A 473 36.27 15.03 -18.47
N HIS A 474 35.03 14.87 -18.02
CA HIS A 474 34.16 16.00 -17.66
C HIS A 474 34.63 16.74 -16.41
N PHE A 475 35.24 16.03 -15.46
CA PHE A 475 35.91 16.65 -14.31
C PHE A 475 37.09 17.54 -14.75
N LEU A 476 37.94 17.07 -15.67
CA LEU A 476 39.05 17.88 -16.20
C LEU A 476 38.54 19.13 -16.92
N GLY A 477 37.51 18.97 -17.75
CA GLY A 477 36.84 20.09 -18.44
C GLY A 477 36.25 21.11 -17.46
N PHE A 478 35.55 20.63 -16.44
CA PHE A 478 34.97 21.47 -15.38
C PHE A 478 36.04 22.15 -14.51
N ALA A 479 37.19 21.53 -14.27
CA ALA A 479 38.32 22.16 -13.59
C ALA A 479 38.88 23.34 -14.39
N LYS A 480 38.99 23.20 -15.72
CA LYS A 480 39.39 24.31 -16.61
C LYS A 480 38.37 25.44 -16.60
N ALA A 481 37.07 25.13 -16.70
CA ALA A 481 35.99 26.12 -16.60
C ALA A 481 35.99 26.83 -15.24
N SER A 482 36.16 26.08 -14.16
CA SER A 482 36.23 26.65 -12.82
C SER A 482 37.44 27.57 -12.64
N ARG A 483 38.58 27.27 -13.27
CA ARG A 483 39.74 28.19 -13.26
C ARG A 483 39.41 29.54 -13.91
N GLU A 484 38.72 29.51 -15.05
CA GLU A 484 38.25 30.73 -15.73
C GLU A 484 37.27 31.52 -14.85
N TRP A 485 36.31 30.82 -14.24
CA TRP A 485 35.37 31.41 -13.29
C TRP A 485 36.08 32.07 -12.10
N LEU A 486 37.06 31.39 -11.50
CA LEU A 486 37.84 31.90 -10.36
C LEU A 486 38.68 33.13 -10.74
N TYR A 487 39.22 33.17 -11.95
CA TYR A 487 40.08 34.28 -12.37
C TYR A 487 39.29 35.56 -12.68
N HIS A 488 38.12 35.44 -13.30
CA HIS A 488 37.33 36.58 -13.77
C HIS A 488 36.24 37.04 -12.79
N THR A 489 35.98 36.30 -11.72
CA THR A 489 35.04 36.71 -10.67
C THR A 489 35.77 37.18 -9.42
N SER A 490 35.14 38.05 -8.65
CA SER A 490 35.67 38.49 -7.35
C SER A 490 34.73 38.08 -6.22
N GLU A 491 35.29 37.90 -5.02
CA GLU A 491 34.45 37.61 -3.84
C GLU A 491 33.52 38.77 -3.48
N ALA A 492 33.86 40.00 -3.90
CA ALA A 492 32.96 41.15 -3.74
C ALA A 492 31.67 41.00 -4.55
N THR A 493 31.73 40.39 -5.74
CA THR A 493 30.54 40.19 -6.60
C THR A 493 29.82 38.87 -6.34
N ARG A 494 30.54 37.83 -5.87
CA ARG A 494 29.98 36.48 -5.67
C ARG A 494 29.75 36.08 -4.20
N GLY A 495 30.12 36.95 -3.26
CA GLY A 495 30.02 36.74 -1.83
C GLY A 495 31.31 36.18 -1.21
N ARG A 496 31.54 36.50 0.07
CA ARG A 496 32.74 36.07 0.82
C ARG A 496 32.92 34.55 0.78
N GLY A 497 34.15 34.09 0.52
CA GLY A 497 34.51 32.67 0.46
C GLY A 497 33.88 31.90 -0.70
N ALA A 498 33.32 32.58 -1.71
CA ALA A 498 32.75 31.94 -2.89
C ALA A 498 33.76 31.10 -3.65
N HIS A 499 34.98 31.63 -3.82
CA HIS A 499 36.08 30.93 -4.49
C HIS A 499 36.47 29.67 -3.75
N ASP A 500 36.58 29.74 -2.43
CA ASP A 500 36.97 28.59 -1.60
C ASP A 500 35.90 27.49 -1.64
N ARG A 501 34.61 27.85 -1.65
CA ARG A 501 33.52 26.87 -1.81
C ARG A 501 33.62 26.12 -3.14
N VAL A 502 33.91 26.81 -4.25
CA VAL A 502 34.06 26.17 -5.57
C VAL A 502 35.32 25.29 -5.62
N LYS A 503 36.46 25.78 -5.11
CA LYS A 503 37.71 24.99 -5.01
C LYS A 503 37.52 23.73 -4.15
N LEU A 504 36.78 23.84 -3.05
CA LEU A 504 36.45 22.69 -2.20
C LEU A 504 35.52 21.71 -2.90
N ALA A 505 34.55 22.19 -3.67
CA ALA A 505 33.67 21.31 -4.45
C ALA A 505 34.45 20.54 -5.53
N LEU A 506 35.36 21.19 -6.26
CA LEU A 506 36.28 20.50 -7.18
C LEU A 506 37.12 19.44 -6.46
N SER A 507 37.63 19.78 -5.28
CA SER A 507 38.36 18.83 -4.45
C SER A 507 37.50 17.65 -4.04
N ASP A 508 36.23 17.87 -3.68
CA ASP A 508 35.31 16.80 -3.31
C ASP A 508 35.05 15.86 -4.50
N VAL A 509 34.96 16.38 -5.73
CA VAL A 509 34.89 15.55 -6.95
C VAL A 509 36.13 14.67 -7.11
N LEU A 510 37.35 15.22 -7.03
CA LEU A 510 38.58 14.43 -7.21
C LEU A 510 38.73 13.36 -6.11
N VAL A 511 38.49 13.74 -4.85
CA VAL A 511 38.52 12.81 -3.71
C VAL A 511 37.51 11.68 -3.92
N ARG A 512 36.32 12.01 -4.45
CA ARG A 512 35.30 11.02 -4.79
C ARG A 512 35.77 10.07 -5.89
N ILE A 513 36.38 10.57 -6.97
CA ILE A 513 36.94 9.73 -8.05
C ILE A 513 37.97 8.75 -7.49
N ILE A 514 38.91 9.24 -6.69
CA ILE A 514 39.94 8.40 -6.06
C ILE A 514 39.30 7.37 -5.12
N SER A 515 38.31 7.77 -4.32
CA SER A 515 37.61 6.89 -3.40
C SER A 515 36.84 5.78 -4.12
N GLU A 516 36.10 6.09 -5.19
CA GLU A 516 35.36 5.08 -5.95
C GLU A 516 36.30 4.10 -6.65
N ARG A 517 37.42 4.58 -7.20
CA ARG A 517 38.48 3.73 -7.78
C ARG A 517 39.05 2.76 -6.76
N ARG A 518 39.43 3.26 -5.58
CA ARG A 518 39.92 2.41 -4.47
C ARG A 518 38.86 1.41 -4.01
N SER A 519 37.59 1.80 -3.98
CA SER A 519 36.48 0.89 -3.61
C SER A 519 36.26 -0.26 -4.59
N ARG A 520 36.78 -0.12 -5.83
CA ARG A 520 36.78 -1.13 -6.89
C ARG A 520 38.14 -1.83 -7.03
N GLU A 521 39.00 -1.74 -6.01
CA GLU A 521 40.35 -2.33 -5.98
C GLU A 521 41.30 -1.84 -7.09
N LEU A 522 41.02 -0.67 -7.68
CA LEU A 522 41.88 -0.02 -8.66
C LEU A 522 42.95 0.84 -7.97
N SER A 523 44.02 1.17 -8.70
CA SER A 523 44.94 2.22 -8.26
C SER A 523 44.18 3.54 -8.11
N SER A 524 44.56 4.30 -7.09
CA SER A 524 43.97 5.60 -6.76
C SER A 524 43.80 6.50 -7.98
N LEU A 525 44.90 6.76 -8.69
CA LEU A 525 44.92 7.35 -10.03
C LEU A 525 45.70 6.41 -10.96
N SER A 526 45.31 6.35 -12.23
CA SER A 526 46.14 5.73 -13.27
C SER A 526 47.34 6.64 -13.59
N SER A 527 48.36 6.11 -14.27
CA SER A 527 49.50 6.92 -14.72
C SER A 527 49.06 8.06 -15.64
N ASP A 528 48.09 7.79 -16.53
CA ASP A 528 47.52 8.78 -17.45
C ASP A 528 46.74 9.89 -16.70
N MET A 529 45.89 9.51 -15.75
CA MET A 529 45.15 10.49 -14.93
C MET A 529 46.08 11.41 -14.14
N LEU A 530 47.16 10.85 -13.58
CA LEU A 530 48.15 11.60 -12.84
C LEU A 530 48.92 12.56 -13.76
N ASP A 531 49.34 12.10 -14.94
CA ASP A 531 50.02 12.92 -15.95
C ASP A 531 49.15 14.09 -16.43
N GLN A 532 47.85 13.84 -16.61
CA GLN A 532 46.87 14.83 -16.99
C GLN A 532 46.72 15.94 -15.92
N LEU A 533 46.67 15.58 -14.63
CA LEU A 533 46.61 16.57 -13.55
C LEU A 533 47.91 17.37 -13.41
N LEU A 534 49.06 16.71 -13.57
CA LEU A 534 50.37 17.37 -13.56
C LEU A 534 50.51 18.34 -14.73
N THR A 535 50.05 17.94 -15.92
CA THR A 535 49.99 18.80 -17.10
C THR A 535 49.12 20.03 -16.83
N LEU A 536 47.91 19.87 -16.28
CA LEU A 536 47.06 21.01 -15.92
C LEU A 536 47.73 21.96 -14.91
N HIS A 537 48.46 21.40 -13.94
CA HIS A 537 49.24 22.21 -13.01
C HIS A 537 50.32 23.04 -13.72
N GLU A 538 51.11 22.45 -14.62
CA GLU A 538 52.11 23.15 -15.45
C GLU A 538 51.49 24.21 -16.38
N ARG A 539 50.21 24.04 -16.74
CA ARG A 539 49.45 24.95 -17.61
C ARG A 539 48.67 26.05 -16.86
N ASN A 540 49.01 26.34 -15.61
CA ASN A 540 48.43 27.39 -14.75
C ASN A 540 46.97 27.15 -14.30
N TYR A 541 46.54 25.89 -14.18
CA TYR A 541 45.27 25.51 -13.55
C TYR A 541 45.40 25.17 -12.05
N SER A 542 46.60 25.34 -11.48
CA SER A 542 46.92 25.02 -10.07
C SER A 542 46.04 25.75 -9.05
N ASP A 543 45.58 26.96 -9.35
CA ASP A 543 44.70 27.71 -8.44
C ASP A 543 43.33 27.04 -8.23
N ALA A 544 42.78 26.41 -9.28
CA ALA A 544 41.53 25.65 -9.18
C ALA A 544 41.73 24.28 -8.54
N LEU A 545 42.87 23.62 -8.83
CA LEU A 545 43.16 22.24 -8.40
C LEU A 545 43.92 22.13 -7.08
N GLY A 546 44.45 23.22 -6.51
CA GLY A 546 45.35 23.16 -5.36
C GLY A 546 44.73 22.52 -4.11
N PHE A 547 43.46 22.79 -3.82
CA PHE A 547 42.74 22.10 -2.73
C PHE A 547 42.49 20.63 -3.05
N ALA A 548 42.20 20.32 -4.32
CA ALA A 548 42.03 18.95 -4.78
C ALA A 548 43.32 18.14 -4.60
N PHE A 549 44.48 18.74 -4.92
CA PHE A 549 45.78 18.11 -4.72
C PHE A 549 46.07 17.87 -3.24
N ALA A 550 45.83 18.87 -2.38
CA ALA A 550 46.03 18.74 -0.93
C ALA A 550 45.20 17.59 -0.34
N ARG A 551 43.94 17.44 -0.76
CA ARG A 551 43.00 16.43 -0.21
C ARG A 551 43.04 15.08 -0.94
N SER A 552 43.74 14.97 -2.07
CA SER A 552 43.75 13.77 -2.92
C SER A 552 44.29 12.51 -2.26
N GLN A 553 45.13 12.65 -1.22
CA GLN A 553 45.94 11.57 -0.64
C GLN A 553 46.92 10.90 -1.62
N GLU A 554 47.15 11.51 -2.79
CA GLU A 554 48.14 11.03 -3.75
C GLU A 554 49.49 11.67 -3.49
N PRO A 555 50.54 10.90 -3.14
CA PRO A 555 51.79 11.46 -2.62
C PRO A 555 52.39 12.58 -3.48
N LYS A 556 52.42 12.40 -4.81
CA LYS A 556 52.97 13.41 -5.72
C LYS A 556 52.17 14.72 -5.74
N LEU A 557 50.84 14.63 -5.71
CA LEU A 557 49.96 15.81 -5.73
C LEU A 557 49.98 16.53 -4.39
N VAL A 558 49.95 15.75 -3.30
CA VAL A 558 50.04 16.27 -1.93
C VAL A 558 51.38 17.00 -1.72
N ASP A 559 52.49 16.46 -2.19
CA ASP A 559 53.80 17.12 -2.10
C ASP A 559 53.87 18.44 -2.86
N ILE A 560 53.21 18.54 -4.01
CA ILE A 560 53.07 19.81 -4.75
C ILE A 560 52.27 20.82 -3.90
N ALA A 561 51.11 20.40 -3.38
CA ALA A 561 50.27 21.27 -2.57
C ALA A 561 50.97 21.75 -1.28
N ARG A 562 51.76 20.88 -0.64
CA ARG A 562 52.57 21.22 0.54
C ARG A 562 53.62 22.29 0.22
N LYS A 563 54.35 22.13 -0.89
CA LYS A 563 55.36 23.10 -1.32
C LYS A 563 54.75 24.45 -1.67
N GLU A 564 53.65 24.46 -2.42
CA GLU A 564 52.92 25.68 -2.75
C GLU A 564 52.35 26.37 -1.51
N GLY A 565 51.73 25.60 -0.61
CA GLY A 565 51.16 26.12 0.63
C GLY A 565 52.22 26.74 1.54
N LEU A 566 53.38 26.08 1.67
CA LEU A 566 54.48 26.59 2.49
C LEU A 566 55.12 27.84 1.86
N ALA A 567 55.28 27.87 0.54
CA ALA A 567 55.83 29.04 -0.15
C ALA A 567 54.89 30.25 -0.10
N GLY A 568 53.57 30.02 -0.05
CA GLY A 568 52.55 31.06 -0.01
C GLY A 568 52.16 31.55 1.39
N PHE A 569 52.61 30.88 2.46
CA PHE A 569 52.21 31.22 3.83
C PHE A 569 53.34 31.93 4.59
N GLN A 570 53.11 33.19 4.97
CA GLN A 570 54.07 34.05 5.68
C GLN A 570 53.61 34.44 7.09
N GLY A 571 52.59 33.77 7.63
CA GLY A 571 52.10 33.97 9.00
C GLY A 571 50.88 34.88 9.14
N ASN A 572 50.43 35.57 8.08
CA ASN A 572 49.26 36.47 8.12
C ASN A 572 48.07 35.95 7.29
N PRO A 573 47.24 35.04 7.82
CA PRO A 573 46.08 34.50 7.11
C PRO A 573 44.90 35.49 7.00
N SER A 574 45.05 36.75 7.44
CA SER A 574 44.04 37.78 7.14
C SER A 574 44.04 38.17 5.65
N GLU A 575 45.13 37.87 4.94
CA GLU A 575 45.21 38.00 3.49
C GLU A 575 44.63 36.74 2.84
N PRO A 576 43.66 36.86 1.90
CA PRO A 576 42.98 35.70 1.30
C PRO A 576 43.93 34.68 0.65
N ASP A 577 45.05 35.13 0.08
CA ASP A 577 46.01 34.23 -0.55
C ASP A 577 46.83 33.44 0.47
N GLN A 578 47.19 34.06 1.60
CA GLN A 578 47.83 33.36 2.72
C GLN A 578 46.86 32.43 3.45
N GLU A 579 45.58 32.80 3.58
CA GLU A 579 44.54 31.92 4.11
C GLU A 579 44.42 30.65 3.25
N ARG A 580 44.36 30.78 1.93
CA ARG A 580 44.32 29.64 1.00
C ARG A 580 45.59 28.81 1.06
N ALA A 581 46.76 29.43 1.21
CA ALA A 581 48.03 28.74 1.40
C ALA A 581 48.02 27.90 2.70
N LEU A 582 47.53 28.47 3.81
CA LEU A 582 47.34 27.76 5.07
C LEU A 582 46.34 26.61 4.93
N LEU A 583 45.21 26.82 4.24
CA LEU A 583 44.22 25.77 4.01
C LEU A 583 44.80 24.62 3.18
N LYS A 584 45.65 24.88 2.16
CA LYS A 584 46.38 23.83 1.44
C LYS A 584 47.26 23.00 2.39
N LEU A 585 47.97 23.66 3.32
CA LEU A 585 48.78 22.98 4.33
C LEU A 585 47.91 22.10 5.23
N VAL A 586 46.87 22.67 5.82
CA VAL A 586 45.91 21.98 6.71
C VAL A 586 45.30 20.76 6.04
N TYR A 587 44.82 20.91 4.80
CA TYR A 587 44.20 19.81 4.05
C TYR A 587 45.18 18.70 3.64
N SER A 588 46.48 18.98 3.64
CA SER A 588 47.54 18.03 3.29
C SER A 588 48.09 17.23 4.49
N LEU A 589 47.56 17.47 5.69
CA LEU A 589 48.00 16.80 6.92
C LEU A 589 47.50 15.35 6.97
N ASP A 590 48.44 14.43 7.21
CA ASP A 590 48.20 12.97 7.15
C ASP A 590 48.89 12.18 8.29
N GLY A 591 49.43 12.86 9.30
CA GLY A 591 50.16 12.26 10.41
C GLY A 591 51.59 11.80 10.08
N SER A 592 52.05 11.96 8.84
CA SER A 592 53.41 11.62 8.44
C SER A 592 54.46 12.52 9.10
N VAL A 593 55.71 12.06 9.09
CA VAL A 593 56.86 12.87 9.54
C VAL A 593 56.95 14.19 8.75
N GLY A 594 56.56 14.18 7.47
CA GLY A 594 56.48 15.39 6.65
C GLY A 594 55.43 16.37 7.19
N SER A 595 54.23 15.89 7.50
CA SER A 595 53.15 16.70 8.07
C SER A 595 53.52 17.32 9.42
N LYS A 596 54.21 16.57 10.30
CA LYS A 596 54.70 17.10 11.58
C LYS A 596 55.67 18.27 11.39
N ARG A 597 56.62 18.15 10.44
CA ARG A 597 57.55 19.25 10.11
C ARG A 597 56.83 20.46 9.52
N LEU A 598 55.80 20.23 8.70
CA LEU A 598 55.00 21.31 8.11
C LEU A 598 54.24 22.09 9.17
N VAL A 599 53.66 21.40 10.17
CA VAL A 599 53.01 22.06 11.31
C VAL A 599 54.01 22.93 12.06
N ASP A 600 55.20 22.40 12.40
CA ASP A 600 56.24 23.19 13.07
C ASP A 600 56.67 24.43 12.27
N GLN A 601 56.79 24.31 10.94
CA GLN A 601 57.12 25.44 10.06
C GLN A 601 56.00 26.48 9.98
N ALA A 602 54.75 26.04 9.89
CA ALA A 602 53.60 26.94 9.86
C ALA A 602 53.42 27.67 11.21
N VAL A 603 53.61 26.98 12.34
CA VAL A 603 53.61 27.60 13.67
C VAL A 603 54.74 28.62 13.78
N ALA A 604 55.95 28.30 13.32
CA ALA A 604 57.07 29.25 13.30
C ALA A 604 56.78 30.50 12.43
N ALA A 605 56.04 30.35 11.33
CA ALA A 605 55.61 31.49 10.51
C ALA A 605 54.61 32.39 11.25
N PHE A 606 53.68 31.80 12.01
CA PHE A 606 52.79 32.57 12.89
C PHE A 606 53.55 33.30 14.00
N GLU A 607 54.53 32.63 14.64
CA GLU A 607 55.40 33.24 15.65
C GLU A 607 56.19 34.43 15.06
N ALA A 608 56.76 34.26 13.88
CA ALA A 608 57.53 35.31 13.20
C ALA A 608 56.68 36.53 12.80
N ALA A 609 55.39 36.34 12.57
CA ALA A 609 54.45 37.41 12.25
C ALA A 609 53.87 38.14 13.48
N ASP A 610 54.20 37.68 14.71
CA ASP A 610 53.67 38.22 15.97
C ASP A 610 52.13 38.22 16.05
N LEU A 611 51.50 37.20 15.47
CA LEU A 611 50.04 37.07 15.35
C LEU A 611 49.47 35.95 16.23
N LEU A 612 50.15 35.58 17.32
CA LEU A 612 49.76 34.49 18.22
C LEU A 612 49.21 34.99 19.57
N PRO A 613 48.18 34.34 20.14
CA PRO A 613 47.31 33.33 19.53
C PRO A 613 46.26 33.97 18.60
N ASN A 614 45.88 33.27 17.53
CA ASN A 614 44.74 33.66 16.69
C ASN A 614 43.90 32.42 16.27
N SER A 615 42.68 32.66 15.78
CA SER A 615 41.75 31.60 15.40
C SER A 615 42.27 30.66 14.31
N TYR A 616 43.11 31.15 13.39
CA TYR A 616 43.70 30.35 12.31
C TYR A 616 44.79 29.41 12.82
N HIS A 617 45.61 29.87 13.78
CA HIS A 617 46.60 29.05 14.46
C HIS A 617 45.92 27.93 15.26
N ILE A 618 44.88 28.26 16.04
CA ILE A 618 44.11 27.25 16.76
C ILE A 618 43.51 26.22 15.80
N ARG A 619 42.95 26.66 14.65
CA ARG A 619 42.44 25.74 13.63
C ARG A 619 43.52 24.81 13.07
N LEU A 620 44.71 25.33 12.77
CA LEU A 620 45.85 24.51 12.35
C LEU A 620 46.18 23.44 13.40
N LEU A 621 46.24 23.82 14.67
CA LEU A 621 46.53 22.90 15.77
C LEU A 621 45.42 21.86 15.95
N ILE A 622 44.14 22.23 15.88
CA ILE A 622 43.03 21.27 15.96
C ILE A 622 43.14 20.22 14.85
N GLU A 623 43.39 20.65 13.61
CA GLU A 623 43.50 19.75 12.44
C GLU A 623 44.77 18.89 12.49
N ALA A 624 45.89 19.43 13.01
CA ALA A 624 47.09 18.66 13.31
C ALA A 624 46.84 17.62 14.43
N GLY A 625 46.05 17.99 15.43
CA GLY A 625 45.58 17.10 16.49
C GLY A 625 44.73 15.95 15.95
N ALA A 626 43.75 16.29 15.10
CA ALA A 626 42.84 15.35 14.47
C ALA A 626 43.59 14.34 13.58
N SER A 627 44.47 14.84 12.70
CA SER A 627 45.22 14.04 11.72
C SER A 627 46.41 13.25 12.27
N GLY A 628 46.81 13.47 13.54
CA GLY A 628 48.00 12.82 14.09
C GLY A 628 49.33 13.52 13.75
N SER A 629 49.26 14.77 13.31
CA SER A 629 50.39 15.54 12.77
C SER A 629 51.06 16.47 13.80
N MET A 630 50.85 16.28 15.11
CA MET A 630 51.58 17.04 16.12
C MET A 630 53.00 16.49 16.31
N SER A 631 53.97 17.39 16.43
CA SER A 631 55.34 17.05 16.84
C SER A 631 55.42 16.91 18.37
N GLU A 632 56.45 16.22 18.88
CA GLU A 632 56.68 16.12 20.33
C GLU A 632 56.89 17.48 20.98
N LYS A 633 57.52 18.41 20.25
CA LYS A 633 57.68 19.81 20.66
C LYS A 633 56.32 20.46 20.91
N GLN A 634 55.41 20.40 19.94
CA GLN A 634 54.08 21.02 20.06
C GLN A 634 53.25 20.38 21.18
N LEU A 635 53.29 19.06 21.32
CA LEU A 635 52.58 18.36 22.40
C LEU A 635 53.08 18.80 23.79
N SER A 636 54.40 18.92 23.97
CA SER A 636 54.96 19.44 25.24
C SER A 636 54.51 20.87 25.52
N MET A 637 54.56 21.76 24.52
CA MET A 637 54.14 23.15 24.68
C MET A 637 52.67 23.26 25.09
N LEU A 638 51.77 22.47 24.49
CA LEU A 638 50.36 22.45 24.85
C LEU A 638 50.11 22.02 26.32
N LEU A 639 50.92 21.12 26.86
CA LEU A 639 50.81 20.70 28.26
C LEU A 639 51.35 21.78 29.21
N ASP A 640 52.44 22.44 28.82
CA ASP A 640 53.01 23.54 29.61
C ASP A 640 52.03 24.72 29.66
N ASP A 641 51.38 25.05 28.54
CA ASP A 641 50.32 26.05 28.45
C ASP A 641 49.10 25.65 29.31
N ALA A 642 48.72 24.37 29.32
CA ALA A 642 47.61 23.86 30.13
C ALA A 642 47.93 23.96 31.63
N ASP A 643 49.15 23.61 32.04
CA ASP A 643 49.60 23.74 33.43
C ASP A 643 49.65 25.21 33.87
N ALA A 644 50.09 26.12 32.99
CA ALA A 644 50.05 27.56 33.23
C ALA A 644 48.61 28.09 33.35
N ALA A 645 47.70 27.62 32.50
CA ALA A 645 46.27 27.95 32.55
C ALA A 645 45.58 27.44 33.82
N MET A 646 45.96 26.26 34.33
CA MET A 646 45.46 25.74 35.61
C MET A 646 45.86 26.62 36.80
N ALA A 647 46.98 27.33 36.73
CA ALA A 647 47.42 28.27 37.77
C ALA A 647 46.64 29.61 37.75
N LYS A 648 45.90 29.91 36.67
CA LYS A 648 45.09 31.13 36.57
C LYS A 648 43.90 31.09 37.54
N LYS A 649 43.56 32.24 38.14
CA LYS A 649 42.36 32.40 38.98
C LYS A 649 41.05 32.48 38.18
N VAL A 650 41.13 33.07 36.99
CA VAL A 650 40.03 33.20 36.02
C VAL A 650 40.59 32.78 34.68
N ARG A 651 39.89 31.87 34.01
CA ARG A 651 40.24 31.39 32.67
C ARG A 651 39.53 32.19 31.60
N ASP A 652 40.17 32.33 30.46
CA ASP A 652 39.71 33.09 29.31
C ASP A 652 39.26 32.16 28.16
N PHE A 653 38.87 32.75 27.04
CA PHE A 653 38.44 32.01 25.85
C PHE A 653 39.57 31.15 25.27
N ASP A 654 40.82 31.60 25.36
CA ASP A 654 41.98 30.89 24.80
C ASP A 654 42.24 29.60 25.57
N ASP A 655 41.97 29.59 26.89
CA ASP A 655 42.03 28.38 27.71
C ASP A 655 41.00 27.31 27.26
N VAL A 656 39.82 27.72 26.78
CA VAL A 656 38.81 26.80 26.23
C VAL A 656 39.23 26.25 24.86
N GLU A 657 39.81 27.08 24.00
CA GLU A 657 40.38 26.65 22.73
C GLU A 657 41.57 25.71 22.91
N LEU A 658 42.41 25.94 23.92
CA LEU A 658 43.49 25.03 24.31
C LEU A 658 42.93 23.66 24.70
N ALA A 659 41.86 23.61 25.50
CA ALA A 659 41.20 22.35 25.86
C ALA A 659 40.65 21.60 24.63
N ARG A 660 40.14 22.34 23.62
CA ARG A 660 39.75 21.76 22.33
C ARG A 660 40.95 21.15 21.62
N VAL A 661 42.06 21.88 21.48
CA VAL A 661 43.28 21.37 20.84
C VAL A 661 43.80 20.11 21.53
N LEU A 662 43.81 20.08 22.87
CA LEU A 662 44.19 18.91 23.65
C LEU A 662 43.26 17.71 23.41
N ALA A 663 41.95 17.93 23.36
CA ALA A 663 40.98 16.87 23.11
C ALA A 663 41.19 16.21 21.74
N PHE A 664 41.41 17.00 20.68
CA PHE A 664 41.75 16.47 19.36
C PHE A 664 43.12 15.78 19.33
N SER A 665 44.07 16.23 20.14
CA SER A 665 45.43 15.68 20.20
C SER A 665 45.59 14.52 21.18
N ILE A 666 44.55 14.15 21.94
CA ILE A 666 44.66 13.26 23.12
C ILE A 666 45.34 11.92 22.83
N GLY A 667 45.09 11.36 21.63
CA GLY A 667 45.65 10.08 21.20
C GLY A 667 47.15 10.11 20.90
N GLN A 668 47.75 11.30 20.75
CA GLN A 668 49.16 11.52 20.43
C GLN A 668 50.04 11.63 21.68
N PHE A 669 49.45 11.92 22.85
CA PHE A 669 50.19 11.99 24.11
C PHE A 669 50.61 10.62 24.63
N ALA A 670 51.75 10.58 25.32
CA ALA A 670 52.17 9.46 26.14
C ALA A 670 51.14 9.18 27.25
N ARG A 671 51.08 7.94 27.75
CA ARG A 671 50.08 7.56 28.76
C ARG A 671 50.15 8.45 30.02
N GLU A 672 51.36 8.79 30.45
CA GLU A 672 51.61 9.58 31.66
C GLU A 672 51.12 11.05 31.52
N ASP A 673 51.17 11.60 30.31
CA ASP A 673 50.76 12.97 30.03
C ASP A 673 49.25 13.13 29.77
N ARG A 674 48.55 12.04 29.43
CA ARG A 674 47.10 12.09 29.20
C ARG A 674 46.34 12.51 30.45
N ASP A 675 46.77 12.08 31.61
CA ASP A 675 46.14 12.44 32.88
C ASP A 675 46.25 13.95 33.16
N ARG A 676 47.35 14.59 32.74
CA ARG A 676 47.51 16.05 32.80
C ARG A 676 46.50 16.74 31.89
N ALA A 677 46.42 16.31 30.63
CA ALA A 677 45.46 16.86 29.66
C ALA A 677 43.99 16.66 30.10
N PHE A 678 43.63 15.48 30.62
CA PHE A 678 42.27 15.21 31.10
C PHE A 678 41.86 16.10 32.26
N ARG A 679 42.75 16.31 33.24
CA ARG A 679 42.46 17.21 34.38
C ARG A 679 42.13 18.62 33.90
N PHE A 680 42.89 19.15 32.95
CA PHE A 680 42.61 20.45 32.39
C PHE A 680 41.28 20.49 31.61
N ILE A 681 41.03 19.49 30.75
CA ILE A 681 39.80 19.39 29.97
C ILE A 681 38.56 19.31 30.87
N GLU A 682 38.58 18.47 31.91
CA GLU A 682 37.45 18.33 32.84
C GLU A 682 37.22 19.60 33.65
N MET A 683 38.29 20.28 34.07
CA MET A 683 38.20 21.57 34.75
C MET A 683 37.49 22.60 33.86
N ILE A 684 37.93 22.76 32.61
CA ILE A 684 37.29 23.67 31.64
C ILE A 684 35.83 23.30 31.41
N ALA A 685 35.53 22.02 31.20
CA ALA A 685 34.17 21.56 30.97
C ALA A 685 33.23 21.78 32.19
N SER A 686 33.78 21.82 33.41
CA SER A 686 33.01 22.06 34.64
C SER A 686 32.68 23.55 34.87
N GLU A 687 33.47 24.45 34.29
CA GLU A 687 33.30 25.90 34.44
C GLU A 687 32.46 26.52 33.33
N GLU A 688 32.44 25.87 32.17
CA GLU A 688 31.62 26.26 31.04
C GLU A 688 30.13 25.99 31.28
N PRO A 689 29.22 26.79 30.69
CA PRO A 689 27.80 26.53 30.74
C PRO A 689 27.45 25.12 30.20
N PRO A 690 26.44 24.43 30.76
CA PRO A 690 26.08 23.07 30.34
C PRO A 690 25.72 22.92 28.86
N MET A 691 25.38 24.01 28.17
CA MET A 691 25.04 24.03 26.74
C MET A 691 26.15 24.61 25.85
N SER A 692 27.38 24.67 26.34
CA SER A 692 28.53 25.16 25.58
C SER A 692 28.81 24.29 24.35
N SER A 693 28.81 24.89 23.16
CA SER A 693 29.09 24.20 21.90
C SER A 693 30.54 23.70 21.85
N MET A 694 31.48 24.40 22.50
CA MET A 694 32.88 24.01 22.60
C MET A 694 33.04 22.74 23.43
N VAL A 695 32.38 22.66 24.60
CA VAL A 695 32.39 21.46 25.43
C VAL A 695 31.81 20.25 24.68
N SER A 696 30.74 20.45 23.91
CA SER A 696 30.19 19.38 23.07
C SER A 696 31.20 18.85 22.05
N GLN A 697 32.03 19.73 21.46
CA GLN A 697 33.08 19.34 20.51
C GLN A 697 34.25 18.64 21.19
N ILE A 698 34.66 19.11 22.38
CA ILE A 698 35.67 18.45 23.22
C ILE A 698 35.23 17.00 23.50
N TYR A 699 34.02 16.80 24.02
CA TYR A 699 33.53 15.47 24.36
C TYR A 699 33.33 14.60 23.11
N ALA A 700 32.86 15.18 22.01
CA ALA A 700 32.75 14.48 20.74
C ALA A 700 34.13 14.01 20.21
N ALA A 701 35.17 14.86 20.27
CA ALA A 701 36.52 14.52 19.84
C ALA A 701 37.14 13.42 20.71
N LEU A 702 36.98 13.51 22.05
CA LEU A 702 37.39 12.44 22.97
C LEU A 702 36.66 11.14 22.67
N ALA A 703 35.36 11.20 22.40
CA ALA A 703 34.58 10.00 22.11
C ALA A 703 34.89 9.41 20.73
N GLU A 704 35.19 10.21 19.71
CA GLU A 704 35.64 9.72 18.41
C GLU A 704 36.92 8.87 18.57
N LYS A 705 37.85 9.33 19.42
CA LYS A 705 39.12 8.64 19.72
C LYS A 705 39.01 7.57 20.82
N LYS A 706 37.81 7.30 21.35
CA LYS A 706 37.53 6.31 22.42
C LYS A 706 38.22 6.61 23.76
N PHE A 707 38.31 7.89 24.11
CA PHE A 707 38.90 8.41 25.35
C PHE A 707 37.87 9.06 26.29
N ASP A 708 36.58 8.94 26.00
CA ASP A 708 35.47 9.50 26.79
C ASP A 708 35.11 8.67 28.04
N SER A 709 34.85 9.36 29.16
CA SER A 709 34.40 8.74 30.40
C SER A 709 32.89 8.42 30.40
N PRO A 710 32.41 7.49 31.25
CA PRO A 710 30.97 7.27 31.46
C PRO A 710 30.21 8.55 31.83
N GLU A 711 30.82 9.44 32.60
CA GLU A 711 30.25 10.72 33.03
C GLU A 711 30.07 11.68 31.86
N MET A 712 31.07 11.78 30.97
CA MET A 712 30.97 12.59 29.74
C MET A 712 29.83 12.09 28.85
N ARG A 713 29.67 10.77 28.70
CA ARG A 713 28.55 10.18 27.94
C ARG A 713 27.20 10.48 28.59
N ALA A 714 27.10 10.34 29.90
CA ALA A 714 25.89 10.69 30.65
C ALA A 714 25.54 12.18 30.52
N HIS A 715 26.56 13.05 30.46
CA HIS A 715 26.37 14.47 30.21
C HIS A 715 25.81 14.73 28.81
N ILE A 716 26.41 14.16 27.75
CA ILE A 716 25.89 14.28 26.38
C ILE A 716 24.43 13.83 26.34
N ARG A 717 24.12 12.64 26.88
CA ARG A 717 22.76 12.11 26.92
C ARG A 717 21.78 13.08 27.58
N ARG A 718 22.16 13.66 28.73
CA ARG A 718 21.31 14.62 29.44
C ARG A 718 21.01 15.85 28.58
N GLN A 719 22.02 16.42 27.92
CA GLN A 719 21.83 17.60 27.07
C GLN A 719 20.95 17.30 25.86
N VAL A 720 21.11 16.13 25.24
CA VAL A 720 20.27 15.76 24.10
C VAL A 720 18.85 15.38 24.56
N SER A 721 18.65 14.84 25.76
CA SER A 721 17.31 14.50 26.28
C SER A 721 16.39 15.71 26.49
N VAL A 722 16.96 16.88 26.76
CA VAL A 722 16.23 18.14 26.95
C VAL A 722 16.10 18.95 25.66
N ALA A 723 16.66 18.45 24.55
CA ALA A 723 16.56 19.08 23.24
C ALA A 723 15.12 19.06 22.72
N ARG A 724 14.69 20.16 22.10
CA ARG A 724 13.36 20.24 21.48
C ARG A 724 13.29 19.39 20.21
N THR A 725 12.10 18.84 19.94
CA THR A 725 11.82 18.00 18.76
C THR A 725 10.85 18.64 17.77
N ASP A 726 10.24 19.78 18.11
CA ASP A 726 9.39 20.54 17.19
C ASP A 726 10.25 21.46 16.32
N TYR A 727 10.55 21.00 15.10
CA TYR A 727 11.37 21.71 14.12
C TYR A 727 10.54 22.48 13.08
N GLN A 728 9.22 22.28 13.01
CA GLN A 728 8.37 22.91 11.99
C GLN A 728 8.19 24.41 12.24
N ASN A 729 8.23 24.85 13.50
CA ASN A 729 8.13 26.26 13.89
C ASN A 729 9.47 27.02 13.91
N PHE A 730 10.59 26.37 13.59
CA PHE A 730 11.93 26.98 13.69
C PHE A 730 12.33 27.77 12.44
N ALA A 731 11.85 27.36 11.24
CA ALA A 731 12.22 28.01 9.99
C ALA A 731 11.65 29.44 9.86
N SER A 732 10.51 29.72 10.49
CA SER A 732 9.88 31.05 10.51
C SER A 732 10.49 32.02 11.54
N ALA A 733 11.32 31.53 12.46
CA ALA A 733 11.94 32.35 13.51
C ALA A 733 13.41 32.72 13.19
N SER A 734 14.02 32.13 12.16
CA SER A 734 15.42 32.38 11.81
C SER A 734 15.64 33.62 10.93
N GLU A 735 14.56 34.24 10.42
CA GLU A 735 14.61 35.50 9.69
C GLU A 735 13.86 36.57 10.50
N ASN A 736 14.50 37.70 10.76
CA ASN A 736 13.92 38.95 11.30
C ASN A 736 13.88 39.16 12.83
N GLN A 737 14.98 38.94 13.56
CA GLN A 737 15.29 39.83 14.69
C GLN A 737 16.75 40.31 14.65
N PRO A 738 17.00 41.54 14.17
CA PRO A 738 18.30 42.18 14.32
C PRO A 738 18.58 42.39 15.81
N GLY A 739 19.67 41.81 16.33
CA GLY A 739 20.17 42.10 17.68
C GLY A 739 20.12 40.98 18.73
N MET A 740 19.59 39.79 18.42
CA MET A 740 19.74 38.60 19.29
C MET A 740 20.61 37.54 18.61
N SER A 741 21.93 37.72 18.68
CA SER A 741 22.90 36.67 18.37
C SER A 741 23.09 35.80 19.61
N ILE A 742 23.17 34.48 19.42
CA ILE A 742 23.27 33.40 20.44
C ILE A 742 21.90 32.80 20.80
N PHE A 743 21.30 32.09 19.83
CA PHE A 743 20.45 30.95 20.16
C PHE A 743 21.35 29.81 20.66
N VAL A 744 21.17 29.41 21.91
CA VAL A 744 21.77 28.20 22.47
C VAL A 744 21.04 27.00 21.86
N SER A 745 21.53 26.48 20.72
CA SER A 745 20.96 25.29 20.09
C SER A 745 21.51 24.02 20.75
N SER A 746 20.66 23.01 20.89
CA SER A 746 21.07 21.66 21.31
C SER A 746 21.72 20.85 20.18
N ASP A 747 21.79 21.42 18.96
CA ASP A 747 22.38 20.81 17.76
C ASP A 747 23.81 20.29 17.99
N PRO A 748 24.73 21.02 18.66
CA PRO A 748 26.08 20.54 18.91
C PRO A 748 26.12 19.25 19.74
N TRP A 749 25.23 19.13 20.73
CA TRP A 749 25.12 17.93 21.56
C TRP A 749 24.50 16.74 20.81
N ILE A 750 23.49 17.00 19.97
CA ILE A 750 22.93 15.97 19.07
C ILE A 750 24.03 15.47 18.11
N SER A 751 24.82 16.38 17.54
CA SER A 751 25.95 16.01 16.68
C SER A 751 27.01 15.23 17.45
N ALA A 752 27.31 15.59 18.70
CA ALA A 752 28.26 14.84 19.53
C ALA A 752 27.80 13.39 19.73
N LEU A 753 26.52 13.18 20.04
CA LEU A 753 25.96 11.83 20.17
C LEU A 753 25.98 11.06 18.83
N ALA A 754 25.73 11.74 17.71
CA ALA A 754 25.87 11.17 16.37
C ALA A 754 27.33 10.76 16.06
N SER A 755 28.32 11.57 16.43
CA SER A 755 29.75 11.23 16.30
C SER A 755 30.12 9.99 17.11
N ILE A 756 29.55 9.81 18.30
CA ILE A 756 29.72 8.57 19.08
C ILE A 756 29.21 7.38 18.28
N ALA A 757 28.00 7.46 17.72
CA ALA A 757 27.38 6.38 16.96
C ALA A 757 28.16 5.98 15.69
N LEU A 758 28.91 6.92 15.09
CA LEU A 758 29.83 6.64 13.98
C LEU A 758 31.04 5.81 14.41
N SER A 759 31.53 5.99 15.66
CA SER A 759 32.72 5.32 16.16
C SER A 759 32.46 3.94 16.78
N ARG A 760 31.24 3.72 17.32
CA ARG A 760 30.86 2.54 18.11
C ARG A 760 29.33 2.36 18.15
N PRO A 761 28.82 1.14 18.42
CA PRO A 761 27.38 0.93 18.60
C PRO A 761 26.85 1.65 19.84
N LEU A 762 25.66 2.24 19.74
CA LEU A 762 24.97 2.88 20.86
C LEU A 762 24.15 1.88 21.69
N GLY A 763 23.84 2.26 22.94
CA GLY A 763 22.81 1.59 23.75
C GLY A 763 21.39 1.90 23.25
N LEU A 764 20.38 1.15 23.72
CA LEU A 764 18.97 1.34 23.29
C LEU A 764 18.46 2.77 23.54
N GLU A 765 18.73 3.31 24.72
CA GLU A 765 18.30 4.66 25.13
C GLU A 765 18.88 5.75 24.19
N ASP A 766 20.19 5.71 23.94
CA ASP A 766 20.88 6.68 23.07
C ASP A 766 20.39 6.58 21.60
N LYS A 767 20.04 5.37 21.14
CA LYS A 767 19.46 5.15 19.80
C LYS A 767 18.09 5.80 19.66
N GLU A 768 17.19 5.53 20.61
CA GLU A 768 15.84 6.12 20.61
C GLU A 768 15.91 7.64 20.66
N LEU A 769 16.87 8.16 21.40
CA LEU A 769 17.08 9.58 21.57
C LEU A 769 17.57 10.24 20.27
N LEU A 770 18.52 9.62 19.54
CA LEU A 770 18.86 10.08 18.19
C LEU A 770 17.70 9.96 17.20
N LEU A 771 16.94 8.86 17.23
CA LEU A 771 15.79 8.64 16.35
C LEU A 771 14.70 9.72 16.53
N ARG A 772 14.52 10.26 17.75
CA ARG A 772 13.59 11.38 18.00
C ARG A 772 13.97 12.66 17.27
N HIS A 773 15.25 12.86 16.95
CA HIS A 773 15.75 14.05 16.24
C HIS A 773 16.02 13.80 14.76
N LEU A 774 15.62 12.64 14.20
CA LEU A 774 15.86 12.30 12.78
C LEU A 774 15.20 13.30 11.80
N ASP A 775 14.10 13.93 12.24
CA ASP A 775 13.36 14.95 11.47
C ASP A 775 14.00 16.36 11.55
N ASN A 776 15.14 16.51 12.25
CA ASN A 776 15.89 17.77 12.31
C ASN A 776 16.38 18.15 10.89
N PRO A 777 16.01 19.34 10.36
CA PRO A 777 16.36 19.73 8.99
C PRO A 777 17.86 19.92 8.76
N ARG A 778 18.63 20.22 9.82
CA ARG A 778 20.09 20.43 9.76
C ARG A 778 20.87 19.14 10.02
N LEU A 779 20.41 18.33 10.98
CA LEU A 779 21.16 17.17 11.47
C LEU A 779 20.61 15.81 11.04
N GLY A 780 19.40 15.72 10.46
CA GLY A 780 18.74 14.45 10.14
C GLY A 780 19.60 13.52 9.28
N ASN A 781 20.34 14.07 8.33
CA ASN A 781 21.29 13.34 7.49
C ASN A 781 22.51 12.81 8.28
N THR A 782 23.07 13.65 9.15
CA THR A 782 24.18 13.27 10.05
C THR A 782 23.73 12.16 11.01
N ILE A 783 22.53 12.28 11.57
CA ILE A 783 21.92 11.30 12.47
C ILE A 783 21.65 9.98 11.73
N ALA A 784 21.06 10.03 10.53
CA ALA A 784 20.79 8.85 9.73
C ALA A 784 22.08 8.08 9.41
N ARG A 785 23.14 8.80 9.02
CA ARG A 785 24.47 8.22 8.80
C ARG A 785 25.04 7.57 10.07
N ALA A 786 25.01 8.29 11.18
CA ALA A 786 25.49 7.82 12.47
C ALA A 786 24.77 6.54 12.92
N LEU A 787 23.44 6.51 12.76
CA LEU A 787 22.61 5.36 13.07
C LEU A 787 22.89 4.16 12.14
N ALA A 788 23.07 4.42 10.84
CA ALA A 788 23.36 3.42 9.81
C ALA A 788 24.70 2.69 10.01
N ALA A 789 25.72 3.35 10.59
CA ALA A 789 27.04 2.77 10.77
C ALA A 789 27.03 1.51 11.66
N HIS A 790 26.45 1.63 12.86
CA HIS A 790 26.55 0.61 13.91
C HIS A 790 25.28 0.37 14.73
N SER A 791 24.23 1.18 14.55
CA SER A 791 23.18 1.30 15.56
C SER A 791 21.81 0.78 15.12
N ILE A 792 21.54 0.65 13.82
CA ILE A 792 20.28 0.09 13.30
C ILE A 792 20.42 -1.37 12.82
N PRO A 793 19.31 -2.13 12.81
CA PRO A 793 19.29 -3.47 12.20
C PRO A 793 19.58 -3.37 10.69
N LYS A 794 20.79 -3.76 10.28
CA LYS A 794 21.27 -3.61 8.90
C LYS A 794 20.34 -4.23 7.87
N ASP A 795 19.90 -5.46 8.12
CA ASP A 795 19.02 -6.22 7.24
C ASP A 795 17.68 -5.50 6.95
N LYS A 796 17.09 -4.82 7.94
CA LYS A 796 15.83 -4.06 7.78
C LYS A 796 15.95 -2.90 6.78
N TYR A 797 17.12 -2.25 6.74
CA TYR A 797 17.35 -1.00 5.99
C TYR A 797 18.28 -1.19 4.77
N GLN A 798 18.76 -2.41 4.52
CA GLN A 798 19.62 -2.75 3.38
C GLN A 798 18.96 -3.75 2.44
N SER A 799 17.96 -4.52 2.88
CA SER A 799 17.24 -5.46 2.03
C SER A 799 16.10 -4.77 1.28
N ALA A 800 16.14 -4.79 -0.05
CA ALA A 800 15.13 -4.19 -0.90
C ALA A 800 13.71 -4.73 -0.63
N THR A 801 13.58 -6.03 -0.31
CA THR A 801 12.29 -6.66 0.01
C THR A 801 11.74 -6.19 1.37
N LYS A 802 12.60 -6.11 2.40
CA LYS A 802 12.20 -5.62 3.73
C LYS A 802 11.86 -4.14 3.72
N ILE A 803 12.61 -3.34 2.97
CA ILE A 803 12.29 -1.92 2.75
C ILE A 803 10.89 -1.78 2.15
N ARG A 804 10.55 -2.57 1.12
CA ARG A 804 9.20 -2.58 0.54
C ARG A 804 8.13 -2.96 1.57
N GLU A 805 8.35 -4.02 2.33
CA GLU A 805 7.40 -4.49 3.36
C GLU A 805 7.12 -3.40 4.41
N GLU A 806 8.17 -2.75 4.91
CA GLU A 806 8.06 -1.65 5.88
C GLU A 806 7.31 -0.45 5.28
N LEU A 807 7.65 -0.05 4.05
CA LEU A 807 6.95 1.04 3.36
C LEU A 807 5.48 0.72 3.08
N ASN A 808 5.14 -0.53 2.75
CA ASN A 808 3.75 -0.95 2.54
C ASN A 808 2.95 -1.03 3.84
N GLY A 809 3.60 -1.22 4.99
CA GLY A 809 2.98 -1.06 6.31
C GLY A 809 2.64 0.39 6.66
N LEU A 810 3.27 1.37 5.98
CA LEU A 810 3.20 2.81 6.30
C LEU A 810 2.50 3.62 5.20
N LEU A 811 1.47 3.09 4.54
CA LEU A 811 0.74 3.80 3.48
C LEU A 811 0.00 5.06 3.97
N ARG A 812 -0.22 5.19 5.28
CA ARG A 812 -0.94 6.31 5.92
C ARG A 812 -0.10 7.09 6.93
N ASP A 813 1.19 6.79 7.03
CA ASP A 813 2.11 7.41 8.00
C ASP A 813 3.29 8.04 7.25
N HIS A 814 3.05 9.23 6.69
CA HIS A 814 4.10 9.95 5.95
C HIS A 814 5.38 10.17 6.78
N PRO A 815 5.33 10.63 8.06
CA PRO A 815 6.53 10.75 8.89
C PRO A 815 7.29 9.43 9.06
N GLY A 816 6.57 8.32 9.27
CA GLY A 816 7.19 6.98 9.35
C GLY A 816 7.95 6.61 8.08
N ARG A 817 7.40 6.94 6.90
CA ARG A 817 8.05 6.69 5.60
C ARG A 817 9.34 7.49 5.46
N ASP A 818 9.32 8.78 5.74
CA ASP A 818 10.49 9.66 5.63
C ASP A 818 11.67 9.14 6.47
N ARG A 819 11.38 8.54 7.64
CA ARG A 819 12.39 7.91 8.50
C ARG A 819 12.96 6.65 7.87
N VAL A 820 12.12 5.77 7.33
CA VAL A 820 12.56 4.58 6.60
C VAL A 820 13.40 4.99 5.39
N GLU A 821 12.98 5.99 4.64
CA GLU A 821 13.69 6.50 3.46
C GLU A 821 15.11 6.98 3.81
N ARG A 822 15.25 7.86 4.81
CA ARG A 822 16.57 8.36 5.24
C ARG A 822 17.46 7.25 5.78
N LEU A 823 16.95 6.41 6.68
CA LEU A 823 17.74 5.34 7.29
C LEU A 823 18.20 4.32 6.23
N SER A 824 17.32 3.97 5.29
CA SER A 824 17.66 3.03 4.21
C SER A 824 18.71 3.63 3.28
N ALA A 825 18.54 4.89 2.86
CA ALA A 825 19.50 5.57 1.99
C ALA A 825 20.93 5.55 2.57
N TYR A 826 21.10 5.91 3.83
CA TYR A 826 22.41 5.89 4.49
C TYR A 826 22.91 4.47 4.81
N ALA A 827 22.03 3.54 5.15
CA ALA A 827 22.40 2.14 5.37
C ALA A 827 22.92 1.46 4.10
N ILE A 828 22.27 1.74 2.95
CA ILE A 828 22.66 1.24 1.63
C ILE A 828 23.96 1.90 1.19
N ALA A 829 24.10 3.21 1.36
CA ALA A 829 25.31 3.94 0.96
C ALA A 829 26.60 3.38 1.60
N MET A 830 26.51 2.79 2.78
CA MET A 830 27.63 2.18 3.52
C MET A 830 27.99 0.74 3.10
N LEU A 831 27.26 0.14 2.16
CA LEU A 831 27.57 -1.19 1.64
C LEU A 831 28.87 -1.20 0.83
N SER A 832 29.49 -2.38 0.69
CA SER A 832 30.54 -2.60 -0.30
C SER A 832 30.02 -2.27 -1.71
N HIS A 833 30.91 -1.93 -2.65
CA HIS A 833 30.47 -1.52 -4.00
C HIS A 833 29.57 -2.56 -4.67
N GLU A 834 29.94 -3.84 -4.62
CA GLU A 834 29.15 -4.95 -5.17
C GLU A 834 27.75 -5.05 -4.54
N LYS A 835 27.67 -5.07 -3.21
CA LYS A 835 26.38 -5.14 -2.49
C LYS A 835 25.52 -3.89 -2.67
N PHE A 836 26.16 -2.73 -2.81
CA PHE A 836 25.48 -1.49 -3.14
C PHE A 836 24.78 -1.66 -4.49
N GLN A 837 25.50 -2.03 -5.55
CA GLN A 837 24.91 -2.23 -6.88
C GLN A 837 23.80 -3.28 -6.87
N GLU A 838 24.03 -4.44 -6.25
CA GLU A 838 23.01 -5.50 -6.10
C GLU A 838 21.73 -4.96 -5.44
N THR A 839 21.87 -4.18 -4.38
CA THR A 839 20.74 -3.58 -3.66
C THR A 839 20.04 -2.51 -4.50
N MET A 840 20.80 -1.68 -5.22
CA MET A 840 20.25 -0.65 -6.11
C MET A 840 19.47 -1.26 -7.26
N ASP A 841 19.98 -2.34 -7.88
CA ASP A 841 19.30 -3.09 -8.93
C ASP A 841 18.03 -3.76 -8.39
N ALA A 842 18.11 -4.39 -7.23
CA ALA A 842 16.95 -4.99 -6.57
C ALA A 842 15.87 -3.93 -6.24
N LEU A 843 16.26 -2.76 -5.74
CA LEU A 843 15.33 -1.64 -5.50
C LEU A 843 14.73 -1.10 -6.80
N ALA A 844 15.51 -1.03 -7.88
CA ALA A 844 15.02 -0.59 -9.19
C ALA A 844 13.96 -1.56 -9.75
N VAL A 845 14.20 -2.87 -9.65
CA VAL A 845 13.24 -3.92 -10.04
C VAL A 845 11.97 -3.83 -9.18
N ILE A 846 12.12 -3.80 -7.86
CA ILE A 846 10.97 -3.70 -6.95
C ILE A 846 10.18 -2.42 -7.21
N ARG A 847 10.85 -1.29 -7.48
CA ARG A 847 10.17 -0.03 -7.81
C ARG A 847 9.36 -0.16 -9.10
N ALA A 848 9.89 -0.83 -10.12
CA ALA A 848 9.18 -1.02 -11.38
C ALA A 848 7.90 -1.85 -11.21
N ASP A 849 7.97 -2.88 -10.35
CA ASP A 849 6.87 -3.80 -10.05
C ASP A 849 5.86 -3.25 -9.01
N GLU A 850 6.23 -2.24 -8.24
CA GLU A 850 5.39 -1.70 -7.17
C GLU A 850 4.14 -1.00 -7.72
N ILE A 851 2.99 -1.42 -7.19
CA ILE A 851 1.66 -0.95 -7.60
C ILE A 851 1.30 0.33 -6.83
N GLU A 852 1.68 0.42 -5.54
CA GLU A 852 1.34 1.58 -4.71
C GLU A 852 2.27 2.77 -5.01
N PRO A 853 1.73 3.89 -5.54
CA PRO A 853 2.59 5.02 -5.96
C PRO A 853 3.40 5.64 -4.81
N GLN A 854 2.89 5.60 -3.58
CA GLN A 854 3.62 6.06 -2.39
C GLN A 854 4.91 5.26 -2.18
N THR A 855 4.80 3.93 -2.19
CA THR A 855 5.93 3.00 -2.02
C THR A 855 6.89 3.10 -3.17
N ARG A 856 6.36 3.18 -4.38
CA ARG A 856 7.16 3.40 -5.58
C ARG A 856 7.98 4.69 -5.49
N ALA A 857 7.36 5.80 -5.10
CA ALA A 857 8.03 7.09 -4.94
C ALA A 857 9.06 7.07 -3.80
N SER A 858 8.74 6.46 -2.65
CA SER A 858 9.66 6.29 -1.52
C SER A 858 10.90 5.47 -1.91
N ILE A 859 10.73 4.38 -2.66
CA ILE A 859 11.87 3.60 -3.18
C ILE A 859 12.69 4.47 -4.14
N GLY A 860 12.05 5.25 -5.01
CA GLY A 860 12.75 6.22 -5.85
C GLY A 860 13.56 7.23 -5.04
N GLN A 861 13.02 7.71 -3.92
CA GLN A 861 13.70 8.65 -3.02
C GLN A 861 14.87 7.98 -2.31
N ILE A 862 14.73 6.72 -1.88
CA ILE A 862 15.82 5.90 -1.31
C ILE A 862 16.94 5.74 -2.32
N ILE A 863 16.63 5.40 -3.57
CA ILE A 863 17.62 5.25 -4.64
C ILE A 863 18.42 6.55 -4.82
N ILE A 864 17.73 7.68 -4.99
CA ILE A 864 18.37 9.01 -5.11
C ILE A 864 19.27 9.29 -3.91
N ASN A 865 18.70 9.18 -2.70
CA ASN A 865 19.38 9.55 -1.48
C ASN A 865 20.54 8.59 -1.16
N ALA A 866 20.45 7.31 -1.55
CA ALA A 866 21.52 6.34 -1.38
C ALA A 866 22.72 6.70 -2.27
N TYR A 867 22.49 7.06 -3.54
CA TYR A 867 23.56 7.55 -4.40
C TYR A 867 24.14 8.88 -3.88
N LEU A 868 23.32 9.84 -3.44
CA LEU A 868 23.79 11.12 -2.88
C LEU A 868 24.56 10.93 -1.57
N ALA A 869 24.06 10.10 -0.66
CA ALA A 869 24.74 9.76 0.59
C ALA A 869 26.04 9.01 0.31
N ARG A 870 26.03 8.13 -0.71
CA ARG A 870 27.23 7.47 -1.17
C ARG A 870 28.20 8.45 -1.79
N SER A 871 27.77 9.50 -2.52
CA SER A 871 28.62 10.49 -3.22
C SER A 871 29.18 11.58 -2.31
N LYS A 872 28.54 11.88 -1.18
CA LYS A 872 29.01 12.85 -0.17
C LYS A 872 29.36 12.16 1.15
N PRO A 873 30.56 11.57 1.31
CA PRO A 873 30.92 10.98 2.56
C PRO A 873 31.39 12.16 3.41
N THR A 874 30.49 12.87 4.10
CA THR A 874 30.89 13.93 5.03
C THR A 874 32.16 13.50 5.77
N SER A 875 33.22 14.30 5.71
CA SER A 875 34.43 14.03 6.48
C SER A 875 33.99 13.79 7.92
N VAL A 876 34.53 12.73 8.54
CA VAL A 876 34.16 12.31 9.90
C VAL A 876 34.49 13.38 10.95
N GLY A 877 35.32 14.37 10.60
CA GLY A 877 35.49 15.57 11.41
C GLY A 877 34.18 16.35 11.51
N LEU A 878 33.78 16.63 12.75
CA LEU A 878 32.84 17.71 13.09
C LEU A 878 33.07 18.89 12.14
N PRO A 879 32.02 19.57 11.64
CA PRO A 879 32.20 20.86 11.03
C PRO A 879 32.75 21.79 12.12
N LEU A 880 34.07 21.82 12.29
CA LEU A 880 34.77 22.86 13.01
C LEU A 880 34.40 24.12 12.23
N ALA A 881 33.55 24.93 12.86
CA ALA A 881 32.80 26.04 12.31
C ALA A 881 33.43 26.65 11.03
N ARG A 882 32.68 26.56 9.92
CA ARG A 882 32.81 27.54 8.84
C ARG A 882 32.15 28.84 9.24
#